data_AF-I6NC69-F1
#
_entry.id   AF-I6NC69-F1
#
_cell.length_a   1.000
_cell.length_b   1.000
_cell.length_c   1.000
_cell.angle_alpha   90.00
_cell.angle_beta   90.00
_cell.angle_gamma   90.00
#
_symmetry.space_group_name_H-M   'P 1'
#
loop_
_entity.id
_entity.type
_entity.pdbx_description
1 polymer ?
#
loop_
_entity_poly.entity_id
_entity_poly.type
_entity_poly.pdbx_seq_one_letter_code
_entity_poly.pdbx_strand_id
1 'polypeptide(L)'
;MSQSPDVIEQQHTNRVPKDKQPFPSAQHRHPLDPLRWDEILLARSVLLNSSLLTEGHPTVHIITLETPEKEEVLNWKPGQLPAPLRRAYVETILFGKTHKIVVDVAAGALVSDEIHHAPGYPSLSSNDILIVATLPSTHPPFLQSLKARGVGVSDVVCLPISPGWFGIPEEEGKRLVKALCYNKNGSANVFMRPLEGIVILLDLDRKQILKYVDDRKVPIPKVEGTDYRLFAQKPPLMKPLNPISLEQPLGPSFKVEGNLVKWANWEFHVRPDFRAGMVISQAVIHDPETGEARSVLYEGFPSELFVPYMDPSEGWYFKTYMDSGEYGLGMLALPLQPLNDCPRNAHYFDAVFAGPDGNPYVTPNILCVFERYAGDVAWRHSEAFVQDFEVHEVRPKVTLVVRMVGSVGNYDYIFDWEFQTDGILRVNVGMTGLLMVKATSINSIAENIVDLHGTLVSENTIGVFHDHFINFHLDLDIDGLTNTFIKKILKRKNVVNNESPRKSYWTTENQIAETEDDAKIRLKAFEPSEFHIVNSKKRTRLGNPVGYRIVPGFTADSLLSSVDPPQHRAAFIDNQIWVTPLNKSERWAGGLFVYESHGEDTLAVWSKRNRAIQGRDIVLWYTMGFHHVPCQEDFPIMPTLSGSFELKPSNFLERNPILKTLPNYPSQLPKCSIGSHVDER
;
A
#
# COMPACT_ATOMS: atom_id res chain seq x y z
N MET A 1 -8.44 2.59 -16.25
CA MET A 1 -9.86 2.21 -16.01
C MET A 1 -10.21 2.70 -14.61
N SER A 2 -10.83 3.87 -14.45
CA SER A 2 -11.59 4.12 -13.22
C SER A 2 -12.67 3.06 -13.18
N GLN A 3 -12.79 2.28 -12.10
CA GLN A 3 -13.78 1.21 -12.03
C GLN A 3 -15.17 1.82 -12.33
N SER A 4 -15.74 1.51 -13.49
CA SER A 4 -17.13 1.85 -13.77
C SER A 4 -17.99 1.03 -12.81
N PRO A 5 -19.25 1.46 -12.54
CA PRO A 5 -20.20 0.63 -11.81
C PRO A 5 -20.25 -0.80 -12.36
N ASP A 6 -20.12 -0.96 -13.69
CA ASP A 6 -20.08 -2.27 -14.35
C ASP A 6 -18.89 -3.15 -13.94
N VAL A 7 -17.72 -2.58 -13.61
CA VAL A 7 -16.54 -3.35 -13.17
C VAL A 7 -16.69 -3.79 -11.71
N ILE A 8 -17.20 -2.90 -10.85
CA ILE A 8 -17.51 -3.23 -9.44
C ILE A 8 -18.62 -4.29 -9.40
N GLU A 9 -19.67 -4.13 -10.21
CA GLU A 9 -20.76 -5.11 -10.34
C GLU A 9 -20.24 -6.43 -10.94
N GLN A 10 -19.32 -6.41 -11.91
CA GLN A 10 -18.67 -7.62 -12.43
C GLN A 10 -17.82 -8.33 -11.37
N GLN A 11 -17.10 -7.61 -10.50
CA GLN A 11 -16.37 -8.22 -9.37
C GLN A 11 -17.30 -8.98 -8.42
N HIS A 12 -18.51 -8.45 -8.16
CA HIS A 12 -19.52 -9.07 -7.29
C HIS A 12 -20.27 -10.24 -7.93
N THR A 13 -20.21 -10.42 -9.25
CA THR A 13 -20.90 -11.52 -9.97
C THR A 13 -20.06 -12.79 -10.17
N ASN A 14 -18.79 -12.79 -9.77
CA ASN A 14 -17.89 -13.93 -9.94
C ASN A 14 -18.31 -15.12 -9.05
N ARG A 15 -19.09 -16.03 -9.66
CA ARG A 15 -19.44 -17.33 -9.09
C ARG A 15 -18.19 -18.16 -8.84
N VAL A 16 -18.25 -18.99 -7.79
CA VAL A 16 -17.29 -20.04 -7.41
C VAL A 16 -16.58 -20.63 -8.65
N PRO A 17 -15.26 -20.47 -8.81
CA PRO A 17 -14.52 -21.21 -9.81
C PRO A 17 -14.70 -22.70 -9.57
N LYS A 18 -15.27 -23.43 -10.55
CA LYS A 18 -15.57 -24.87 -10.44
C LYS A 18 -14.33 -25.76 -10.28
N ASP A 19 -13.12 -25.22 -10.46
CA ASP A 19 -11.87 -26.00 -10.58
C ASP A 19 -10.76 -25.63 -9.59
N LYS A 20 -11.05 -24.98 -8.45
CA LYS A 20 -10.03 -24.79 -7.40
C LYS A 20 -10.24 -25.76 -6.24
N GLN A 21 -9.16 -26.45 -5.86
CA GLN A 21 -9.11 -27.53 -4.86
C GLN A 21 -9.89 -27.18 -3.58
N PRO A 22 -10.52 -28.16 -2.90
CA PRO A 22 -11.13 -27.93 -1.61
C PRO A 22 -10.08 -27.35 -0.65
N PHE A 23 -10.40 -26.18 -0.08
CA PHE A 23 -9.56 -25.50 0.91
C PHE A 23 -9.09 -26.49 2.00
N PRO A 24 -7.85 -26.39 2.50
CA PRO A 24 -7.31 -27.31 3.50
C PRO A 24 -8.24 -27.41 4.73
N SER A 25 -8.32 -28.60 5.31
CA SER A 25 -9.12 -28.86 6.51
C SER A 25 -8.68 -27.95 7.67
N ALA A 26 -9.59 -27.67 8.62
CA ALA A 26 -9.34 -26.77 9.75
C ALA A 26 -8.10 -27.13 10.60
N GLN A 27 -7.63 -28.38 10.53
CA GLN A 27 -6.50 -28.90 11.31
C GLN A 27 -5.11 -28.51 10.77
N HIS A 28 -5.02 -27.97 9.55
CA HIS A 28 -3.75 -27.58 8.90
C HIS A 28 -3.66 -26.08 8.55
N ARG A 29 -4.50 -25.24 9.16
CA ARG A 29 -4.59 -23.81 8.81
C ARG A 29 -3.67 -22.95 9.66
N HIS A 30 -3.09 -21.94 9.02
CA HIS A 30 -2.34 -20.93 9.73
C HIS A 30 -3.32 -19.95 10.41
N PRO A 31 -3.10 -19.55 11.68
CA PRO A 31 -3.98 -18.61 12.38
C PRO A 31 -4.14 -17.26 11.67
N LEU A 32 -3.13 -16.86 10.89
CA LEU A 32 -3.13 -15.61 10.13
C LEU A 32 -3.71 -15.75 8.71
N ASP A 33 -4.15 -16.94 8.28
CA ASP A 33 -4.76 -17.10 6.95
C ASP A 33 -6.01 -16.22 6.81
N PRO A 34 -6.23 -15.58 5.64
CA PRO A 34 -7.41 -14.76 5.40
C PRO A 34 -8.69 -15.57 5.62
N LEU A 35 -9.80 -14.87 5.87
CA LEU A 35 -11.08 -15.53 6.03
C LEU A 35 -11.46 -16.27 4.74
N ARG A 36 -12.00 -17.48 4.91
CA ARG A 36 -12.52 -18.27 3.79
C ARG A 36 -13.92 -17.83 3.41
N TRP A 37 -14.34 -18.25 2.23
CA TRP A 37 -15.69 -18.06 1.70
C TRP A 37 -16.79 -18.47 2.71
N ASP A 38 -16.69 -19.66 3.30
CA ASP A 38 -17.66 -20.17 4.28
C ASP A 38 -17.59 -19.45 5.63
N GLU A 39 -16.41 -18.98 6.05
CA GLU A 39 -16.25 -18.18 7.26
C GLU A 39 -16.90 -16.79 7.11
N ILE A 40 -16.78 -16.17 5.92
CA ILE A 40 -17.49 -14.92 5.59
C ILE A 40 -19.01 -15.16 5.54
N LEU A 41 -19.48 -16.24 4.91
CA LEU A 41 -20.90 -16.59 4.91
C LEU A 41 -21.45 -16.83 6.32
N LEU A 42 -20.65 -17.45 7.19
CA LEU A 42 -21.02 -17.67 8.58
C LEU A 42 -21.09 -16.35 9.34
N ALA A 43 -20.09 -15.48 9.22
CA ALA A 43 -20.10 -14.15 9.84
C ALA A 43 -21.34 -13.33 9.40
N ARG A 44 -21.64 -13.35 8.10
CA ARG A 44 -22.87 -12.77 7.55
C ARG A 44 -24.11 -13.38 8.17
N SER A 45 -24.18 -14.71 8.27
CA SER A 45 -25.36 -15.41 8.81
C SER A 45 -25.58 -15.08 10.30
N VAL A 46 -24.50 -14.99 11.08
CA VAL A 46 -24.56 -14.55 12.49
C VAL A 46 -25.05 -13.12 12.58
N LEU A 47 -24.53 -12.21 11.75
CA LEU A 47 -24.98 -10.81 11.70
C LEU A 47 -26.48 -10.73 11.39
N LEU A 48 -26.92 -11.40 10.32
CA LEU A 48 -28.31 -11.39 9.85
C LEU A 48 -29.32 -11.99 10.84
N ASN A 49 -28.89 -12.97 11.64
CA ASN A 49 -29.74 -13.61 12.65
C ASN A 49 -29.58 -13.01 14.05
N SER A 50 -28.72 -12.01 14.21
CA SER A 50 -28.51 -11.37 15.51
C SER A 50 -29.72 -10.53 15.90
N SER A 51 -29.95 -10.37 17.21
CA SER A 51 -30.98 -9.46 17.73
C SER A 51 -30.66 -7.98 17.47
N LEU A 52 -29.49 -7.67 16.91
CA LEU A 52 -29.08 -6.32 16.53
C LEU A 52 -29.90 -5.79 15.34
N LEU A 53 -30.36 -6.69 14.47
CA LEU A 53 -31.18 -6.34 13.32
C LEU A 53 -32.66 -6.45 13.70
N THR A 54 -33.28 -5.31 14.01
CA THR A 54 -34.72 -5.25 14.27
C THR A 54 -35.52 -5.12 12.98
N GLU A 55 -35.03 -4.37 11.99
CA GLU A 55 -35.61 -4.22 10.64
C GLU A 55 -34.53 -3.86 9.61
N GLY A 56 -34.72 -4.26 8.34
CA GLY A 56 -33.83 -3.91 7.22
C GLY A 56 -32.63 -4.83 7.03
N HIS A 57 -31.78 -4.47 6.06
CA HIS A 57 -30.51 -5.16 5.79
C HIS A 57 -29.33 -4.23 6.14
N PRO A 58 -28.32 -4.72 6.88
CA PRO A 58 -27.11 -3.95 7.16
C PRO A 58 -26.36 -3.63 5.88
N THR A 59 -25.75 -2.44 5.80
CA THR A 59 -24.68 -2.20 4.83
C THR A 59 -23.38 -2.66 5.48
N VAL A 60 -22.82 -3.73 4.95
CA VAL A 60 -21.50 -4.23 5.36
C VAL A 60 -20.43 -3.44 4.62
N HIS A 61 -19.48 -2.88 5.36
CA HIS A 61 -18.34 -2.19 4.77
C HIS A 61 -17.13 -3.10 4.68
N ILE A 62 -16.88 -3.90 5.74
CA ILE A 62 -15.76 -4.84 5.81
C ILE A 62 -16.19 -6.10 6.57
N ILE A 63 -15.74 -7.27 6.09
CA ILE A 63 -15.61 -8.50 6.90
C ILE A 63 -14.20 -9.01 6.69
N THR A 64 -13.37 -8.98 7.74
CA THR A 64 -11.97 -9.40 7.69
C THR A 64 -11.58 -10.23 8.91
N LEU A 65 -10.40 -10.85 8.89
CA LEU A 65 -9.87 -11.58 10.02
C LEU A 65 -9.63 -10.62 11.20
N GLU A 66 -10.21 -10.92 12.36
CA GLU A 66 -9.73 -10.32 13.60
C GLU A 66 -8.40 -10.99 13.94
N THR A 67 -7.30 -10.23 13.92
CA THR A 67 -5.98 -10.81 14.18
C THR A 67 -5.92 -11.42 15.58
N PRO A 68 -5.53 -12.70 15.70
CA PRO A 68 -5.34 -13.34 17.01
C PRO A 68 -4.29 -12.63 17.85
N GLU A 69 -4.25 -12.93 19.15
CA GLU A 69 -3.20 -12.40 20.02
C GLU A 69 -1.82 -12.88 19.56
N LYS A 70 -0.85 -11.97 19.50
CA LYS A 70 0.52 -12.25 19.02
C LYS A 70 1.16 -13.43 19.75
N GLU A 71 1.01 -13.48 21.06
CA GLU A 71 1.52 -14.58 21.89
C GLU A 71 0.89 -15.94 21.55
N GLU A 72 -0.41 -15.99 21.23
CA GLU A 72 -1.07 -17.23 20.81
C GLU A 72 -0.53 -17.72 19.47
N VAL A 73 -0.30 -16.81 18.51
CA VAL A 73 0.25 -17.14 17.19
C VAL A 73 1.69 -17.65 17.31
N LEU A 74 2.54 -16.97 18.09
CA LEU A 74 3.94 -17.36 18.28
C LEU A 74 4.11 -18.69 19.01
N ASN A 75 3.19 -19.02 19.92
CA ASN A 75 3.21 -20.29 20.66
C ASN A 75 2.54 -21.44 19.90
N TRP A 76 1.77 -21.13 18.85
CA TRP A 76 1.07 -22.14 18.05
C TRP A 76 2.01 -22.85 17.07
N LYS A 77 1.73 -24.13 16.82
CA LYS A 77 2.42 -24.94 15.80
C LYS A 77 1.39 -25.61 14.88
N PRO A 78 1.73 -25.84 13.60
CA PRO A 78 0.88 -26.57 12.69
C PRO A 78 0.38 -27.91 13.28
N GLY A 79 -0.93 -28.10 13.31
CA GLY A 79 -1.59 -29.29 13.86
C GLY A 79 -1.80 -29.31 15.38
N GLN A 80 -1.36 -28.29 16.13
CA GLN A 80 -1.57 -28.19 17.57
C GLN A 80 -3.00 -27.73 17.91
N LEU A 81 -3.60 -28.38 18.94
CA LEU A 81 -4.90 -28.02 19.50
C LEU A 81 -4.78 -27.61 20.99
N PRO A 82 -5.60 -26.64 21.46
CA PRO A 82 -6.52 -25.82 20.67
C PRO A 82 -5.75 -24.86 19.75
N ALA A 83 -6.29 -24.62 18.55
CA ALA A 83 -5.78 -23.59 17.68
C ALA A 83 -6.17 -22.19 18.23
N PRO A 84 -5.43 -21.12 17.91
CA PRO A 84 -5.84 -19.76 18.21
C PRO A 84 -7.26 -19.47 17.76
N LEU A 85 -7.95 -18.63 18.52
CA LEU A 85 -9.34 -18.28 18.23
C LEU A 85 -9.46 -17.66 16.84
N ARG A 86 -10.38 -18.19 16.03
CA ARG A 86 -10.62 -17.71 14.67
C ARG A 86 -11.89 -16.88 14.65
N ARG A 87 -11.71 -15.57 14.48
CA ARG A 87 -12.78 -14.57 14.57
C ARG A 87 -12.80 -13.68 13.34
N ALA A 88 -14.00 -13.26 12.95
CA ALA A 88 -14.22 -12.25 11.94
C ALA A 88 -14.54 -10.91 12.61
N TYR A 89 -13.87 -9.86 12.16
CA TYR A 89 -14.16 -8.48 12.49
C TYR A 89 -14.99 -7.87 11.36
N VAL A 90 -16.11 -7.25 11.73
CA VAL A 90 -17.12 -6.73 10.82
C VAL A 90 -17.34 -5.25 11.10
N GLU A 91 -17.24 -4.44 10.06
CA GLU A 91 -17.61 -3.02 10.08
C GLU A 91 -18.92 -2.85 9.32
N THR A 92 -19.93 -2.29 9.97
CA THR A 92 -21.26 -2.11 9.36
C THR A 92 -21.94 -0.85 9.89
N ILE A 93 -22.85 -0.28 9.09
CA ILE A 93 -23.73 0.80 9.53
C ILE A 93 -25.13 0.23 9.78
N LEU A 94 -25.60 0.39 11.01
CA LEU A 94 -26.92 -0.02 11.49
C LEU A 94 -27.65 1.18 12.07
N PHE A 95 -28.87 1.46 11.59
CA PHE A 95 -29.71 2.56 12.07
C PHE A 95 -28.99 3.91 12.16
N GLY A 96 -28.11 4.19 11.19
CA GLY A 96 -27.33 5.44 11.12
C GLY A 96 -26.15 5.51 12.09
N LYS A 97 -25.74 4.39 12.69
CA LYS A 97 -24.57 4.29 13.57
C LYS A 97 -23.57 3.29 13.02
N THR A 98 -22.29 3.55 13.21
CA THR A 98 -21.22 2.61 12.85
C THR A 98 -21.02 1.60 13.98
N HIS A 99 -21.03 0.32 13.63
CA HIS A 99 -20.84 -0.82 14.53
C HIS A 99 -19.54 -1.56 14.18
N LYS A 100 -18.83 -1.95 15.24
CA LYS A 100 -17.68 -2.85 15.23
C LYS A 100 -18.13 -4.18 15.84
N ILE A 101 -18.27 -5.20 15.02
CA ILE A 101 -18.81 -6.49 15.44
C ILE A 101 -17.71 -7.55 15.35
N VAL A 102 -17.62 -8.39 16.37
CA VAL A 102 -16.75 -9.56 16.36
C VAL A 102 -17.60 -10.83 16.36
N VAL A 103 -17.34 -11.72 15.40
CA VAL A 103 -17.99 -13.03 15.28
C VAL A 103 -16.95 -14.13 15.45
N ASP A 104 -17.22 -15.08 16.35
CA ASP A 104 -16.47 -16.33 16.44
C ASP A 104 -16.95 -17.25 15.31
N VAL A 105 -16.12 -17.41 14.28
CA VAL A 105 -16.46 -18.23 13.11
C VAL A 105 -16.21 -19.71 13.34
N ALA A 106 -15.54 -20.10 14.43
CA ALA A 106 -15.45 -21.49 14.82
C ALA A 106 -16.69 -21.94 15.60
N ALA A 107 -17.20 -21.07 16.49
CA ALA A 107 -18.40 -21.33 17.29
C ALA A 107 -19.72 -20.93 16.58
N GLY A 108 -19.66 -20.08 15.55
CA GLY A 108 -20.83 -19.54 14.87
C GLY A 108 -21.63 -18.59 15.76
N ALA A 109 -20.95 -17.75 16.54
CA ALA A 109 -21.58 -16.93 17.58
C ALA A 109 -21.08 -15.48 17.56
N LEU A 110 -21.99 -14.55 17.90
CA LEU A 110 -21.66 -13.15 18.13
C LEU A 110 -20.84 -13.03 19.43
N VAL A 111 -19.67 -12.39 19.37
CA VAL A 111 -18.78 -12.19 20.53
C VAL A 111 -18.99 -10.81 21.13
N SER A 112 -18.98 -9.77 20.28
CA SER A 112 -19.18 -8.39 20.72
C SER A 112 -19.81 -7.54 19.63
N ASP A 113 -20.46 -6.47 20.06
CA ASP A 113 -20.94 -5.36 19.24
C ASP A 113 -20.63 -4.05 19.98
N GLU A 114 -19.80 -3.21 19.35
CA GLU A 114 -19.44 -1.90 19.87
C GLU A 114 -19.85 -0.81 18.89
N ILE A 115 -20.60 0.18 19.38
CA ILE A 115 -20.96 1.36 18.60
C ILE A 115 -19.80 2.35 18.62
N HIS A 116 -19.37 2.79 17.44
CA HIS A 116 -18.40 3.87 17.30
C HIS A 116 -19.08 5.22 17.53
N HIS A 117 -18.53 6.01 18.45
CA HIS A 117 -19.08 7.31 18.86
C HIS A 117 -18.23 8.51 18.44
N ALA A 118 -16.96 8.29 18.10
CA ALA A 118 -16.10 9.38 17.66
C ALA A 118 -16.44 9.76 16.20
N PRO A 119 -15.99 10.94 15.72
CA PRO A 119 -16.09 11.29 14.31
C PRO A 119 -15.42 10.25 13.40
N GLY A 120 -15.85 10.24 12.14
CA GLY A 120 -15.34 9.34 11.11
C GLY A 120 -16.23 8.13 10.84
N TYR A 121 -16.22 7.67 9.59
CA TYR A 121 -17.00 6.55 9.08
C TYR A 121 -16.10 5.46 8.47
N PRO A 122 -16.64 4.25 8.25
CA PRO A 122 -15.97 3.20 7.47
C PRO A 122 -15.67 3.64 6.03
N SER A 123 -14.79 2.90 5.37
CA SER A 123 -14.50 3.07 3.94
C SER A 123 -15.77 2.97 3.10
N LEU A 124 -15.81 3.64 1.95
CA LEU A 124 -16.98 3.57 1.06
C LEU A 124 -17.29 2.13 0.64
N SER A 125 -18.57 1.76 0.72
CA SER A 125 -19.03 0.48 0.19
C SER A 125 -19.30 0.58 -1.32
N SER A 126 -19.37 -0.56 -2.02
CA SER A 126 -19.79 -0.58 -3.43
C SER A 126 -21.19 0.02 -3.66
N ASN A 127 -22.08 -0.05 -2.66
CA ASN A 127 -23.39 0.60 -2.71
C ASN A 127 -23.26 2.13 -2.68
N ASP A 128 -22.35 2.67 -1.87
CA ASP A 128 -22.08 4.11 -1.82
C ASP A 128 -21.54 4.62 -3.16
N ILE A 129 -20.63 3.86 -3.77
CA ILE A 129 -20.07 4.16 -5.11
C ILE A 129 -21.19 4.18 -6.16
N LEU A 130 -22.12 3.21 -6.12
CA LEU A 130 -23.24 3.12 -7.06
C LEU A 130 -24.21 4.31 -6.92
N ILE A 131 -24.46 4.79 -5.69
CA ILE A 131 -25.28 5.98 -5.44
C ILE A 131 -24.66 7.19 -6.17
N VAL A 132 -23.36 7.40 -6.04
CA VAL A 132 -22.66 8.51 -6.70
C VAL A 132 -22.67 8.40 -8.22
N ALA A 133 -22.53 7.19 -8.75
CA ALA A 133 -22.52 6.97 -10.19
C ALA A 133 -23.89 7.20 -10.85
N THR A 134 -24.99 7.03 -10.12
CA THR A 134 -26.34 7.03 -10.69
C THR A 134 -27.14 8.28 -10.36
N LEU A 135 -27.09 8.78 -9.12
CA LEU A 135 -27.94 9.87 -8.65
C LEU A 135 -27.81 11.16 -9.49
N PRO A 136 -26.61 11.63 -9.88
CA PRO A 136 -26.46 12.82 -10.72
C PRO A 136 -27.25 12.76 -12.02
N SER A 137 -27.35 11.58 -12.66
CA SER A 137 -28.03 11.41 -13.95
C SER A 137 -29.54 11.69 -13.90
N THR A 138 -30.13 11.75 -12.70
CA THR A 138 -31.54 12.06 -12.48
C THR A 138 -31.78 13.51 -12.04
N HIS A 139 -30.71 14.28 -11.81
CA HIS A 139 -30.80 15.63 -11.25
C HIS A 139 -31.02 16.69 -12.33
N PRO A 140 -32.16 17.42 -12.35
CA PRO A 140 -32.47 18.36 -13.43
C PRO A 140 -31.42 19.48 -13.64
N PRO A 141 -30.87 20.12 -12.60
CA PRO A 141 -29.77 21.08 -12.77
C PRO A 141 -28.55 20.50 -13.48
N PHE A 142 -28.17 19.26 -13.15
CA PHE A 142 -27.05 18.57 -13.80
C PHE A 142 -27.32 18.29 -15.27
N LEU A 143 -28.50 17.78 -15.61
CA LEU A 143 -28.91 17.55 -16.99
C LEU A 143 -28.90 18.83 -17.84
N GLN A 144 -29.28 19.97 -17.25
CA GLN A 144 -29.19 21.28 -17.90
C GLN A 144 -27.73 21.68 -18.15
N SER A 145 -26.83 21.44 -17.19
CA SER A 145 -25.39 21.71 -17.33
C SER A 145 -24.73 20.84 -18.40
N LEU A 146 -25.12 19.56 -18.51
CA LEU A 146 -24.67 18.68 -19.58
C LEU A 146 -25.13 19.16 -20.95
N LYS A 147 -26.41 19.53 -21.07
CA LYS A 147 -26.97 20.09 -22.31
C LYS A 147 -26.25 21.37 -22.73
N ALA A 148 -25.94 22.25 -21.78
CA ALA A 148 -25.19 23.48 -22.05
C ALA A 148 -23.75 23.22 -22.55
N ARG A 149 -23.14 22.09 -22.14
CA ARG A 149 -21.82 21.64 -22.60
C ARG A 149 -21.86 20.75 -23.85
N GLY A 150 -23.05 20.46 -24.38
CA GLY A 150 -23.22 19.56 -25.52
C GLY A 150 -22.84 18.10 -25.24
N VAL A 151 -22.95 17.65 -23.98
CA VAL A 151 -22.61 16.29 -23.56
C VAL A 151 -23.88 15.48 -23.30
N GLY A 152 -23.94 14.26 -23.85
CA GLY A 152 -25.03 13.32 -23.56
C GLY A 152 -24.87 12.71 -22.17
N VAL A 153 -25.98 12.50 -21.44
CA VAL A 153 -25.92 11.86 -20.10
C VAL A 153 -25.30 10.46 -20.13
N SER A 154 -25.49 9.72 -21.23
CA SER A 154 -24.88 8.40 -21.47
C SER A 154 -23.36 8.44 -21.59
N ASP A 155 -22.79 9.62 -21.88
CA ASP A 155 -21.37 9.86 -22.10
C ASP A 155 -20.68 10.39 -20.84
N VAL A 156 -21.35 10.33 -19.69
CA VAL A 156 -20.82 10.81 -18.42
C VAL A 156 -20.60 9.65 -17.46
N VAL A 157 -19.51 9.73 -16.71
CA VAL A 157 -19.27 8.92 -15.51
C VAL A 157 -18.99 9.85 -14.35
N CYS A 158 -19.57 9.58 -13.18
CA CYS A 158 -19.31 10.34 -11.96
C CYS A 158 -18.65 9.42 -10.93
N LEU A 159 -17.61 9.92 -10.27
CA LEU A 159 -16.81 9.18 -9.31
C LEU A 159 -16.95 9.79 -7.90
N PRO A 160 -16.95 8.95 -6.85
CA PRO A 160 -17.00 9.41 -5.47
C PRO A 160 -15.65 9.95 -5.02
N ILE A 161 -15.66 11.18 -4.53
CA ILE A 161 -14.50 11.85 -3.94
C ILE A 161 -14.81 12.08 -2.47
N SER A 162 -13.95 11.57 -1.59
CA SER A 162 -14.02 11.81 -0.15
C SER A 162 -14.00 13.32 0.13
N PRO A 163 -14.90 13.83 0.98
CA PRO A 163 -15.02 15.27 1.20
C PRO A 163 -14.02 15.80 2.24
N GLY A 164 -13.30 14.91 2.95
CA GLY A 164 -12.47 15.25 4.09
C GLY A 164 -13.29 15.81 5.26
N TRP A 165 -12.66 16.64 6.10
CA TRP A 165 -13.36 17.41 7.12
C TRP A 165 -12.74 18.81 7.19
N PHE A 166 -13.59 19.83 7.20
CA PHE A 166 -13.18 21.24 7.18
C PHE A 166 -13.95 22.10 8.20
N GLY A 167 -14.67 21.47 9.15
CA GLY A 167 -15.42 22.17 10.19
C GLY A 167 -16.60 23.01 9.68
N ILE A 168 -17.22 22.61 8.56
CA ILE A 168 -18.36 23.31 7.96
C ILE A 168 -19.63 22.91 8.74
N PRO A 169 -20.29 23.83 9.47
CA PRO A 169 -21.39 23.48 10.37
C PRO A 169 -22.58 22.77 9.70
N GLU A 170 -22.86 23.09 8.43
CA GLU A 170 -23.95 22.48 7.67
C GLU A 170 -23.65 21.04 7.23
N GLU A 171 -22.38 20.62 7.26
CA GLU A 171 -21.91 19.29 6.86
C GLU A 171 -21.82 18.33 8.06
N GLU A 172 -21.72 18.86 9.29
CA GLU A 172 -21.56 18.07 10.52
C GLU A 172 -22.68 17.03 10.74
N GLY A 173 -22.26 15.82 11.15
CA GLY A 173 -23.16 14.71 11.48
C GLY A 173 -23.86 14.06 10.28
N LYS A 174 -23.37 14.27 9.06
CA LYS A 174 -23.82 13.61 7.84
C LYS A 174 -22.70 12.75 7.28
N ARG A 175 -23.06 11.71 6.52
CA ARG A 175 -22.10 10.91 5.75
C ARG A 175 -22.09 11.40 4.31
N LEU A 176 -21.10 12.22 3.98
CA LEU A 176 -21.09 13.01 2.75
C LEU A 176 -20.13 12.44 1.71
N VAL A 177 -20.43 12.71 0.44
CA VAL A 177 -19.50 12.44 -0.66
C VAL A 177 -19.64 13.50 -1.72
N LYS A 178 -18.53 13.86 -2.37
CA LYS A 178 -18.54 14.77 -3.52
C LYS A 178 -18.45 13.96 -4.81
N ALA A 179 -19.37 14.18 -5.75
CA ALA A 179 -19.30 13.59 -7.07
C ALA A 179 -18.57 14.53 -8.03
N LEU A 180 -17.52 14.02 -8.67
CA LEU A 180 -16.88 14.65 -9.82
C LEU A 180 -17.16 13.82 -11.08
N CYS A 181 -17.52 14.51 -12.15
CA CYS A 181 -17.99 13.87 -13.37
C CYS A 181 -17.05 14.12 -14.55
N TYR A 182 -16.96 13.13 -15.43
CA TYR A 182 -16.03 13.10 -16.55
C TYR A 182 -16.76 12.71 -17.83
N ASN A 183 -16.31 13.24 -18.97
CA ASN A 183 -16.81 12.86 -20.28
C ASN A 183 -16.05 11.63 -20.80
N LYS A 184 -16.73 10.50 -20.96
CA LYS A 184 -16.14 9.25 -21.46
C LYS A 184 -16.23 9.07 -22.98
N ASN A 185 -16.83 10.03 -23.70
CA ASN A 185 -16.96 9.91 -25.15
C ASN A 185 -15.57 9.94 -25.82
N GLY A 186 -15.30 8.96 -26.69
CA GLY A 186 -14.12 8.91 -27.56
C GLY A 186 -12.79 8.48 -26.92
N SER A 187 -12.71 8.23 -25.61
CA SER A 187 -11.49 7.75 -24.95
C SER A 187 -11.79 6.96 -23.68
N ALA A 188 -10.99 5.92 -23.41
CA ALA A 188 -11.03 5.22 -22.12
C ALA A 188 -10.41 6.02 -20.96
N ASN A 189 -9.70 7.11 -21.26
CA ASN A 189 -9.03 7.95 -20.28
C ASN A 189 -9.94 9.09 -19.83
N VAL A 190 -10.93 8.75 -19.00
CA VAL A 190 -11.94 9.71 -18.53
C VAL A 190 -11.32 10.83 -17.68
N PHE A 191 -10.23 10.54 -16.96
CA PHE A 191 -9.57 11.52 -16.09
C PHE A 191 -8.98 12.70 -16.84
N MET A 192 -8.65 12.55 -18.14
CA MET A 192 -8.21 13.67 -18.97
C MET A 192 -9.35 14.55 -19.46
N ARG A 193 -10.62 14.21 -19.16
CA ARG A 193 -11.80 14.91 -19.66
C ARG A 193 -12.79 15.28 -18.53
N PRO A 194 -12.33 16.00 -17.47
CA PRO A 194 -13.21 16.41 -16.39
C PRO A 194 -14.28 17.38 -16.88
N LEU A 195 -15.49 17.27 -16.32
CA LEU A 195 -16.52 18.29 -16.40
C LEU A 195 -16.26 19.35 -15.32
N GLU A 196 -15.14 20.07 -15.48
CA GLU A 196 -14.65 21.05 -14.52
C GLU A 196 -15.70 22.12 -14.21
N GLY A 197 -15.68 22.58 -12.96
CA GLY A 197 -16.64 23.53 -12.41
C GLY A 197 -17.92 22.88 -11.88
N ILE A 198 -18.19 21.59 -12.17
CA ILE A 198 -19.31 20.85 -11.57
C ILE A 198 -18.86 20.13 -10.30
N VAL A 199 -19.48 20.46 -9.18
CA VAL A 199 -19.30 19.77 -7.90
C VAL A 199 -20.67 19.46 -7.31
N ILE A 200 -20.91 18.19 -7.00
CA ILE A 200 -22.18 17.72 -6.43
C ILE A 200 -21.88 17.15 -5.04
N LEU A 201 -22.50 17.71 -4.01
CA LEU A 201 -22.43 17.16 -2.64
C LEU A 201 -23.64 16.27 -2.39
N LEU A 202 -23.40 15.04 -1.97
CA LEU A 202 -24.43 14.05 -1.68
C LEU A 202 -24.39 13.65 -0.20
N ASP A 203 -25.57 13.33 0.33
CA ASP A 203 -25.76 12.62 1.59
C ASP A 203 -25.97 11.14 1.25
N LEU A 204 -25.03 10.28 1.66
CA LEU A 204 -25.04 8.85 1.33
C LEU A 204 -26.15 8.09 2.05
N ASP A 205 -26.49 8.51 3.27
CA ASP A 205 -27.49 7.82 4.08
C ASP A 205 -28.91 8.18 3.63
N ARG A 206 -29.14 9.46 3.31
CA ARG A 206 -30.42 9.95 2.77
C ARG A 206 -30.56 9.76 1.26
N LYS A 207 -29.47 9.37 0.57
CA LYS A 207 -29.40 9.17 -0.88
C LYS A 207 -29.90 10.36 -1.69
N GLN A 208 -29.46 11.56 -1.32
CA GLN A 208 -29.93 12.82 -1.91
C GLN A 208 -28.78 13.79 -2.20
N ILE A 209 -29.00 14.66 -3.19
CA ILE A 209 -28.09 15.78 -3.50
C ILE A 209 -28.41 16.94 -2.55
N LEU A 210 -27.39 17.41 -1.82
CA LEU A 210 -27.49 18.53 -0.88
C LEU A 210 -27.09 19.86 -1.51
N LYS A 211 -26.01 19.86 -2.29
CA LYS A 211 -25.45 21.05 -2.94
C LYS A 211 -25.07 20.70 -4.37
N TYR A 212 -25.33 21.63 -5.28
CA TYR A 212 -24.94 21.54 -6.67
C TYR A 212 -24.27 22.86 -7.08
N VAL A 213 -23.02 22.78 -7.52
CA VAL A 213 -22.23 23.90 -8.04
C VAL A 213 -21.89 23.63 -9.49
N ASP A 214 -21.96 24.65 -10.35
CA ASP A 214 -21.61 24.56 -11.77
C ASP A 214 -21.01 25.88 -12.26
N ASP A 215 -19.68 25.96 -12.37
CA ASP A 215 -19.00 26.99 -13.14
C ASP A 215 -18.96 26.64 -14.64
N ARG A 216 -19.90 27.20 -15.39
CA ARG A 216 -20.12 26.91 -16.82
C ARG A 216 -19.05 27.47 -17.76
N LYS A 217 -18.02 28.14 -17.24
CA LYS A 217 -17.04 28.86 -18.07
C LYS A 217 -15.87 28.00 -18.55
N VAL A 218 -15.70 26.80 -18.00
CA VAL A 218 -14.53 25.96 -18.29
C VAL A 218 -14.81 25.00 -19.44
N PRO A 219 -13.97 24.97 -20.50
CA PRO A 219 -14.11 24.02 -21.59
C PRO A 219 -13.75 22.60 -21.15
N ILE A 220 -14.33 21.58 -21.80
CA ILE A 220 -13.92 20.19 -21.63
C ILE A 220 -12.66 19.96 -22.46
N PRO A 221 -11.58 19.40 -21.89
CA PRO A 221 -10.38 19.09 -22.67
C PRO A 221 -10.65 18.17 -23.86
N LYS A 222 -9.80 18.35 -24.88
CA LYS A 222 -9.82 17.58 -26.12
C LYS A 222 -9.59 16.08 -25.86
N VAL A 223 -10.13 15.24 -26.73
CA VAL A 223 -10.03 13.77 -26.60
C VAL A 223 -8.77 13.23 -27.26
N GLU A 224 -8.24 13.97 -28.24
CA GLU A 224 -7.07 13.62 -29.02
C GLU A 224 -5.84 13.43 -28.12
N GLY A 225 -5.12 12.33 -28.32
CA GLY A 225 -3.90 12.02 -27.56
C GLY A 225 -4.14 11.59 -26.11
N THR A 226 -5.37 11.25 -25.71
CA THR A 226 -5.68 10.83 -24.33
C THR A 226 -5.78 9.32 -24.13
N ASP A 227 -6.21 8.56 -25.15
CA ASP A 227 -6.38 7.11 -25.03
C ASP A 227 -5.02 6.43 -24.97
N TYR A 228 -4.80 5.55 -24.00
CA TYR A 228 -3.53 4.84 -23.77
C TYR A 228 -3.52 3.42 -24.35
N ARG A 229 -4.65 2.93 -24.86
CA ARG A 229 -4.76 1.55 -25.34
C ARG A 229 -4.08 1.42 -26.69
N LEU A 230 -3.34 0.33 -26.89
CA LEU A 230 -2.53 0.11 -28.10
C LEU A 230 -3.34 0.24 -29.39
N PHE A 231 -4.56 -0.30 -29.43
CA PHE A 231 -5.41 -0.26 -30.63
C PHE A 231 -5.87 1.15 -31.02
N ALA A 232 -5.83 2.11 -30.08
CA ALA A 232 -6.17 3.51 -30.31
C ALA A 232 -4.96 4.37 -30.71
N GLN A 233 -3.74 3.83 -30.61
CA GLN A 233 -2.51 4.55 -30.96
C GLN A 233 -2.34 4.66 -32.48
N LYS A 234 -1.80 5.80 -32.94
CA LYS A 234 -1.47 6.04 -34.36
C LYS A 234 0.04 5.92 -34.58
N PRO A 235 0.50 5.47 -35.77
CA PRO A 235 1.92 5.45 -36.11
C PRO A 235 2.58 6.84 -36.04
N PRO A 236 3.90 6.91 -35.78
CA PRO A 236 4.83 5.79 -35.60
C PRO A 236 4.75 5.17 -34.20
N LEU A 237 4.71 3.84 -34.14
CA LEU A 237 4.87 3.11 -32.88
C LEU A 237 6.36 2.95 -32.56
N MET A 238 6.71 2.90 -31.28
CA MET A 238 8.07 2.58 -30.85
C MET A 238 8.48 1.21 -31.40
N LYS A 239 9.73 1.09 -31.87
CA LYS A 239 10.29 -0.19 -32.30
C LYS A 239 10.28 -1.16 -31.10
N PRO A 240 9.66 -2.35 -31.22
CA PRO A 240 9.60 -3.30 -30.11
C PRO A 240 11.00 -3.78 -29.74
N LEU A 241 11.23 -3.99 -28.45
CA LEU A 241 12.41 -4.69 -27.96
C LEU A 241 12.26 -6.20 -28.21
N ASN A 242 13.38 -6.90 -28.32
CA ASN A 242 13.36 -8.36 -28.38
C ASN A 242 12.80 -8.92 -27.05
N PRO A 243 11.88 -9.91 -27.08
CA PRO A 243 11.36 -10.52 -25.87
C PRO A 243 12.48 -11.09 -24.99
N ILE A 244 12.37 -10.90 -23.68
CA ILE A 244 13.27 -11.46 -22.67
C ILE A 244 12.43 -12.35 -21.75
N SER A 245 12.94 -13.54 -21.42
CA SER A 245 12.32 -14.48 -20.49
C SER A 245 13.38 -15.01 -19.53
N LEU A 246 13.03 -15.16 -18.26
CA LEU A 246 13.84 -15.84 -17.25
C LEU A 246 13.45 -17.31 -17.24
N GLU A 247 14.35 -18.18 -17.68
CA GLU A 247 14.13 -19.63 -17.70
C GLU A 247 14.67 -20.29 -16.43
N GLN A 248 13.84 -21.13 -15.81
CA GLN A 248 14.20 -21.89 -14.60
C GLN A 248 13.98 -23.39 -14.84
N PRO A 249 14.97 -24.13 -15.38
CA PRO A 249 14.80 -25.53 -15.79
C PRO A 249 14.38 -26.49 -14.67
N LEU A 250 14.66 -26.13 -13.42
CA LEU A 250 14.30 -26.91 -12.22
C LEU A 250 13.05 -26.36 -11.52
N GLY A 251 12.34 -25.41 -12.14
CA GLY A 251 11.28 -24.64 -11.51
C GLY A 251 11.80 -23.50 -10.62
N PRO A 252 10.89 -22.69 -10.05
CA PRO A 252 11.25 -21.65 -9.10
C PRO A 252 11.83 -22.25 -7.81
N SER A 253 12.73 -21.52 -7.14
CA SER A 253 13.36 -21.98 -5.90
C SER A 253 12.47 -21.78 -4.66
N PHE A 254 11.35 -21.07 -4.80
CA PHE A 254 10.39 -20.88 -3.70
C PHE A 254 9.33 -21.98 -3.69
N LYS A 255 8.79 -22.26 -2.50
CA LYS A 255 7.63 -23.12 -2.29
C LYS A 255 6.53 -22.32 -1.63
N VAL A 256 5.29 -22.55 -2.07
CA VAL A 256 4.09 -21.98 -1.48
C VAL A 256 3.25 -23.10 -0.89
N GLU A 257 3.01 -23.03 0.42
CA GLU A 257 2.22 -23.99 1.19
C GLU A 257 1.02 -23.23 1.80
N GLY A 258 -0.08 -23.16 1.07
CA GLY A 258 -1.19 -22.25 1.41
C GLY A 258 -0.74 -20.80 1.25
N ASN A 259 -0.61 -20.09 2.37
CA ASN A 259 -0.13 -18.71 2.43
C ASN A 259 1.30 -18.59 2.99
N LEU A 260 1.95 -19.72 3.32
CA LEU A 260 3.34 -19.77 3.76
C LEU A 260 4.27 -19.84 2.53
N VAL A 261 5.25 -18.96 2.48
CA VAL A 261 6.26 -18.89 1.43
C VAL A 261 7.63 -19.23 2.02
N LYS A 262 8.30 -20.21 1.42
CA LYS A 262 9.67 -20.62 1.77
C LYS A 262 10.57 -20.38 0.58
N TRP A 263 11.63 -19.61 0.74
CA TRP A 263 12.56 -19.30 -0.34
C TRP A 263 13.96 -19.04 0.19
N ALA A 264 14.95 -19.73 -0.38
CA ALA A 264 16.35 -19.63 0.05
C ALA A 264 16.48 -19.79 1.59
N ASN A 265 16.85 -18.72 2.29
CA ASN A 265 16.97 -18.66 3.74
C ASN A 265 15.80 -17.92 4.42
N TRP A 266 14.74 -17.58 3.70
CA TRP A 266 13.55 -16.92 4.22
C TRP A 266 12.36 -17.87 4.33
N GLU A 267 11.57 -17.66 5.38
CA GLU A 267 10.21 -18.19 5.52
C GLU A 267 9.31 -17.06 6.04
N PHE A 268 8.13 -16.90 5.44
CA PHE A 268 7.16 -15.88 5.83
C PHE A 268 5.73 -16.24 5.38
N HIS A 269 4.73 -15.66 6.01
CA HIS A 269 3.33 -15.74 5.64
C HIS A 269 2.92 -14.50 4.84
N VAL A 270 2.04 -14.66 3.85
CA VAL A 270 1.47 -13.55 3.07
C VAL A 270 -0.05 -13.69 3.00
N ARG A 271 -0.79 -12.60 3.24
CA ARG A 271 -2.25 -12.57 3.03
C ARG A 271 -2.71 -11.31 2.32
N PRO A 272 -3.73 -11.41 1.44
CA PRO A 272 -4.55 -10.28 1.07
C PRO A 272 -5.39 -9.79 2.27
N ASP A 273 -5.57 -8.49 2.38
CA ASP A 273 -6.39 -7.80 3.37
C ASP A 273 -7.22 -6.72 2.68
N PHE A 274 -8.48 -6.56 3.07
CA PHE A 274 -9.39 -5.62 2.41
C PHE A 274 -8.88 -4.18 2.47
N ARG A 275 -8.38 -3.75 3.63
CA ARG A 275 -7.93 -2.37 3.87
C ARG A 275 -6.46 -2.19 3.52
N ALA A 276 -5.59 -3.04 4.05
CA ALA A 276 -4.14 -2.92 3.87
C ALA A 276 -3.65 -3.40 2.50
N GLY A 277 -4.46 -4.16 1.76
CA GLY A 277 -4.04 -4.81 0.52
C GLY A 277 -3.19 -6.04 0.78
N MET A 278 -1.89 -5.88 0.99
CA MET A 278 -0.96 -6.98 1.23
C MET A 278 -0.36 -6.88 2.64
N VAL A 279 -0.40 -7.99 3.38
CA VAL A 279 0.23 -8.13 4.68
C VAL A 279 1.26 -9.26 4.65
N ILE A 280 2.49 -8.94 5.04
CA ILE A 280 3.57 -9.91 5.27
C ILE A 280 3.64 -10.19 6.77
N SER A 281 3.69 -11.46 7.16
CA SER A 281 3.74 -11.85 8.57
C SER A 281 4.80 -12.90 8.85
N GLN A 282 5.31 -12.94 10.07
CA GLN A 282 6.28 -13.91 10.58
C GLN A 282 7.46 -14.17 9.65
N ALA A 283 8.08 -13.10 9.14
CA ALA A 283 9.28 -13.21 8.33
C ALA A 283 10.48 -13.58 9.22
N VAL A 284 11.03 -14.77 8.93
CA VAL A 284 12.19 -15.34 9.62
C VAL A 284 13.30 -15.63 8.64
N ILE A 285 14.55 -15.50 9.11
CA ILE A 285 15.73 -15.96 8.40
C ILE A 285 16.25 -17.23 9.05
N HIS A 286 16.50 -18.27 8.25
CA HIS A 286 17.29 -19.41 8.63
C HIS A 286 18.78 -19.06 8.54
N ASP A 287 19.46 -19.00 9.68
CA ASP A 287 20.89 -18.71 9.73
C ASP A 287 21.67 -19.79 8.96
N PRO A 288 22.42 -19.42 7.90
CA PRO A 288 23.12 -20.40 7.07
C PRO A 288 24.28 -21.12 7.77
N GLU A 289 24.74 -20.64 8.94
CA GLU A 289 25.78 -21.30 9.73
C GLU A 289 25.19 -22.30 10.74
N THR A 290 24.08 -21.96 11.39
CA THR A 290 23.51 -22.76 12.49
C THR A 290 22.23 -23.52 12.11
N GLY A 291 21.54 -23.08 11.06
CA GLY A 291 20.20 -23.56 10.68
C GLY A 291 19.07 -23.00 11.55
N GLU A 292 19.37 -22.18 12.56
CA GLU A 292 18.39 -21.59 13.47
C GLU A 292 17.46 -20.63 12.72
N ALA A 293 16.15 -20.77 12.94
CA ALA A 293 15.17 -19.80 12.45
C ALA A 293 15.14 -18.58 13.37
N ARG A 294 15.43 -17.40 12.83
CA ARG A 294 15.61 -16.16 13.59
C ARG A 294 14.64 -15.10 13.10
N SER A 295 13.82 -14.60 14.01
CA SER A 295 12.75 -13.65 13.71
C SER A 295 13.28 -12.28 13.30
N VAL A 296 12.61 -11.65 12.32
CA VAL A 296 12.93 -10.31 11.81
C VAL A 296 11.69 -9.39 11.86
N LEU A 297 10.56 -9.83 11.30
CA LEU A 297 9.34 -9.03 11.18
C LEU A 297 8.12 -9.90 11.51
N TYR A 298 7.34 -9.52 12.52
CA TYR A 298 6.10 -10.22 12.85
C TYR A 298 4.96 -9.83 11.92
N GLU A 299 4.77 -8.55 11.62
CA GLU A 299 3.76 -8.07 10.68
C GLU A 299 4.19 -6.76 10.00
N GLY A 300 4.05 -6.70 8.67
CA GLY A 300 4.35 -5.53 7.85
C GLY A 300 3.33 -5.27 6.75
N PHE A 301 2.85 -4.03 6.65
CA PHE A 301 1.88 -3.59 5.64
C PHE A 301 1.83 -2.05 5.50
N PRO A 302 1.34 -1.50 4.36
CA PRO A 302 1.01 -0.09 4.26
C PRO A 302 -0.21 0.21 5.14
N SER A 303 0.00 1.02 6.16
CA SER A 303 -1.02 1.35 7.17
C SER A 303 -1.98 2.43 6.68
N GLU A 304 -1.47 3.45 5.98
CA GLU A 304 -2.29 4.49 5.37
C GLU A 304 -1.54 5.19 4.23
N LEU A 305 -2.28 5.77 3.29
CA LEU A 305 -1.77 6.70 2.29
C LEU A 305 -2.36 8.09 2.54
N PHE A 306 -1.67 9.14 2.11
CA PHE A 306 -2.22 10.50 2.10
C PHE A 306 -1.81 11.24 0.83
N VAL A 307 -2.79 11.70 0.06
CA VAL A 307 -2.60 12.31 -1.26
C VAL A 307 -3.25 13.71 -1.31
N PRO A 308 -2.63 14.74 -0.71
CA PRO A 308 -3.15 16.10 -0.72
C PRO A 308 -2.85 16.82 -2.04
N TYR A 309 -3.89 17.40 -2.66
CA TYR A 309 -3.77 18.30 -3.80
C TYR A 309 -3.60 19.75 -3.35
N MET A 310 -2.79 20.52 -4.09
CA MET A 310 -2.38 21.87 -3.71
C MET A 310 -3.17 22.98 -4.42
N ASP A 311 -4.43 22.72 -4.75
CA ASP A 311 -5.34 23.71 -5.34
C ASP A 311 -6.46 24.07 -4.34
N PRO A 312 -6.45 25.29 -3.79
CA PRO A 312 -7.41 25.71 -2.76
C PRO A 312 -8.80 26.11 -3.33
N SER A 313 -9.01 26.04 -4.65
CA SER A 313 -10.27 26.46 -5.26
C SER A 313 -11.44 25.50 -4.99
N GLU A 314 -12.67 26.01 -5.16
CA GLU A 314 -13.89 25.19 -5.10
C GLU A 314 -13.80 24.07 -6.14
N GLY A 315 -13.98 22.83 -5.70
CA GLY A 315 -13.79 21.63 -6.52
C GLY A 315 -12.47 20.90 -6.30
N TRP A 316 -11.50 21.52 -5.61
CA TRP A 316 -10.17 20.94 -5.39
C TRP A 316 -9.72 20.90 -3.93
N TYR A 317 -10.06 21.89 -3.10
CA TYR A 317 -9.53 22.03 -1.72
C TYR A 317 -9.70 20.78 -0.83
N PHE A 318 -10.69 19.94 -1.12
CA PHE A 318 -11.03 18.74 -0.34
C PHE A 318 -10.37 17.46 -0.83
N LYS A 319 -9.65 17.51 -1.96
CA LYS A 319 -8.98 16.33 -2.54
C LYS A 319 -7.71 16.03 -1.75
N THR A 320 -7.87 15.39 -0.60
CA THR A 320 -6.79 15.00 0.30
C THR A 320 -7.01 13.56 0.74
N TYR A 321 -6.87 12.64 -0.22
CA TYR A 321 -7.32 11.26 -0.08
C TYR A 321 -6.54 10.51 0.98
N MET A 322 -7.23 9.66 1.74
CA MET A 322 -6.62 8.62 2.57
C MET A 322 -6.96 7.25 2.02
N ASP A 323 -6.24 6.84 0.97
CA ASP A 323 -6.63 5.76 0.07
C ASP A 323 -7.00 4.45 0.78
N SER A 324 -6.23 4.06 1.80
CA SER A 324 -6.47 2.78 2.49
C SER A 324 -7.73 2.84 3.34
N GLY A 325 -7.88 3.86 4.18
CA GLY A 325 -9.03 3.92 5.08
C GLY A 325 -10.31 4.49 4.46
N GLU A 326 -10.24 5.31 3.41
CA GLU A 326 -11.43 5.88 2.76
C GLU A 326 -12.03 4.94 1.71
N TYR A 327 -11.21 4.11 1.07
CA TYR A 327 -11.66 3.25 -0.04
C TYR A 327 -11.25 1.78 0.11
N GLY A 328 -10.14 1.47 0.78
CA GLY A 328 -9.63 0.11 0.94
C GLY A 328 -8.64 -0.27 -0.15
N LEU A 329 -7.35 -0.36 0.18
CA LEU A 329 -6.29 -0.61 -0.80
C LEU A 329 -6.40 -2.00 -1.43
N GLY A 330 -6.82 -3.00 -0.65
CA GLY A 330 -7.06 -4.37 -1.15
C GLY A 330 -8.35 -4.50 -1.94
N MET A 331 -9.41 -3.80 -1.53
CA MET A 331 -10.65 -3.71 -2.29
C MET A 331 -10.44 -3.10 -3.68
N LEU A 332 -9.53 -2.14 -3.78
CA LEU A 332 -9.16 -1.47 -5.03
C LEU A 332 -8.00 -2.12 -5.80
N ALA A 333 -7.43 -3.21 -5.30
CA ALA A 333 -6.45 -3.99 -6.05
C ALA A 333 -7.13 -4.79 -7.16
N LEU A 334 -6.60 -4.67 -8.38
CA LEU A 334 -7.13 -5.33 -9.57
C LEU A 334 -6.33 -6.60 -9.91
N PRO A 335 -6.92 -7.57 -10.63
CA PRO A 335 -6.22 -8.77 -11.07
C PRO A 335 -4.97 -8.43 -11.90
N LEU A 336 -3.81 -8.87 -11.40
CA LEU A 336 -2.52 -8.68 -12.04
C LEU A 336 -2.50 -9.39 -13.41
N GLN A 337 -2.04 -8.68 -14.44
CA GLN A 337 -1.92 -9.18 -15.80
C GLN A 337 -0.67 -10.06 -15.96
N PRO A 338 -0.81 -11.36 -16.26
CA PRO A 338 0.35 -12.23 -16.45
C PRO A 338 1.27 -11.73 -17.56
N LEU A 339 2.58 -11.94 -17.37
CA LEU A 339 3.69 -11.52 -18.23
C LEU A 339 3.97 -10.02 -18.27
N ASN A 340 3.03 -9.18 -17.85
CA ASN A 340 3.17 -7.72 -17.88
C ASN A 340 3.38 -7.15 -16.47
N ASP A 341 2.50 -7.50 -15.52
CA ASP A 341 2.65 -7.09 -14.11
C ASP A 341 3.57 -8.04 -13.34
N CYS A 342 3.52 -9.34 -13.66
CA CYS A 342 4.39 -10.35 -13.07
C CYS A 342 5.00 -11.26 -14.15
N PRO A 343 6.27 -11.68 -13.98
CA PRO A 343 6.95 -12.51 -14.95
C PRO A 343 6.38 -13.94 -15.03
N ARG A 344 6.80 -14.69 -16.04
CA ARG A 344 6.33 -16.06 -16.34
C ARG A 344 6.49 -17.04 -15.17
N ASN A 345 7.50 -16.85 -14.33
CA ASN A 345 7.79 -17.70 -13.17
C ASN A 345 6.98 -17.33 -11.90
N ALA A 346 5.96 -16.47 -12.03
CA ALA A 346 5.15 -16.04 -10.91
C ALA A 346 4.11 -17.09 -10.46
N HIS A 347 3.91 -17.19 -9.15
CA HIS A 347 2.75 -17.83 -8.54
C HIS A 347 1.77 -16.74 -8.08
N TYR A 348 0.46 -16.99 -8.18
CA TYR A 348 -0.58 -16.01 -7.88
C TYR A 348 -1.44 -16.43 -6.69
N PHE A 349 -1.84 -15.44 -5.89
CA PHE A 349 -2.84 -15.60 -4.82
C PHE A 349 -4.12 -14.88 -5.20
N ASP A 350 -5.26 -15.46 -4.82
CA ASP A 350 -6.57 -14.81 -4.89
C ASP A 350 -6.94 -14.21 -3.53
N ALA A 351 -7.86 -13.25 -3.52
CA ALA A 351 -8.53 -12.76 -2.32
C ALA A 351 -10.00 -13.18 -2.30
N VAL A 352 -10.54 -13.34 -1.08
CA VAL A 352 -11.98 -13.44 -0.83
C VAL A 352 -12.38 -12.28 0.08
N PHE A 353 -13.28 -11.43 -0.38
CA PHE A 353 -13.78 -10.27 0.35
C PHE A 353 -15.31 -10.34 0.47
N ALA A 354 -15.90 -9.52 1.32
CA ALA A 354 -17.36 -9.39 1.45
C ALA A 354 -17.88 -8.17 0.68
N GLY A 355 -18.96 -8.35 -0.07
CA GLY A 355 -19.73 -7.27 -0.67
C GLY A 355 -20.61 -6.54 0.35
N PRO A 356 -21.33 -5.48 -0.06
CA PRO A 356 -22.12 -4.65 0.85
C PRO A 356 -23.32 -5.36 1.49
N ASP A 357 -23.74 -6.50 0.95
CA ASP A 357 -24.76 -7.40 1.50
C ASP A 357 -24.16 -8.52 2.40
N GLY A 358 -22.85 -8.46 2.64
CA GLY A 358 -22.06 -9.43 3.38
C GLY A 358 -21.73 -10.72 2.62
N ASN A 359 -22.18 -10.89 1.36
CA ASN A 359 -21.85 -12.08 0.59
C ASN A 359 -20.38 -12.04 0.13
N PRO A 360 -19.67 -13.18 0.17
CA PRO A 360 -18.30 -13.22 -0.32
C PRO A 360 -18.23 -13.13 -1.86
N TYR A 361 -17.15 -12.54 -2.36
CA TYR A 361 -16.74 -12.55 -3.76
C TYR A 361 -15.23 -12.81 -3.88
N VAL A 362 -14.78 -13.30 -5.04
CA VAL A 362 -13.38 -13.62 -5.31
C VAL A 362 -12.74 -12.60 -6.25
N THR A 363 -11.60 -12.06 -5.84
CA THR A 363 -10.70 -11.28 -6.72
C THR A 363 -9.49 -12.15 -7.09
N PRO A 364 -9.40 -12.64 -8.33
CA PRO A 364 -8.30 -13.52 -8.74
C PRO A 364 -6.99 -12.75 -8.91
N ASN A 365 -5.86 -13.43 -8.75
CA ASN A 365 -4.53 -12.90 -9.06
C ASN A 365 -4.22 -11.53 -8.43
N ILE A 366 -4.63 -11.31 -7.19
CA ILE A 366 -4.47 -10.03 -6.49
C ILE A 366 -3.04 -9.81 -6.01
N LEU A 367 -2.33 -10.90 -5.68
CA LEU A 367 -0.90 -10.91 -5.36
C LEU A 367 -0.17 -11.87 -6.30
N CYS A 368 1.10 -11.60 -6.55
CA CYS A 368 1.99 -12.57 -7.18
C CYS A 368 3.33 -12.66 -6.43
N VAL A 369 3.96 -13.84 -6.45
CA VAL A 369 5.31 -14.08 -5.93
C VAL A 369 6.20 -14.64 -7.02
N PHE A 370 7.39 -14.08 -7.20
CA PHE A 370 8.33 -14.50 -8.25
C PHE A 370 9.79 -14.22 -7.87
N GLU A 371 10.70 -14.96 -8.50
CA GLU A 371 12.13 -14.66 -8.42
C GLU A 371 12.54 -13.65 -9.49
N ARG A 372 13.31 -12.65 -9.09
CA ARG A 372 13.85 -11.61 -9.95
C ARG A 372 15.37 -11.76 -10.07
N TYR A 373 15.84 -11.74 -11.32
CA TYR A 373 17.25 -11.68 -11.69
C TYR A 373 17.44 -10.61 -12.77
N ALA A 374 18.08 -9.49 -12.42
CA ALA A 374 18.33 -8.37 -13.32
C ALA A 374 19.79 -8.26 -13.76
N GLY A 375 20.64 -9.23 -13.40
CA GLY A 375 22.09 -9.17 -13.61
C GLY A 375 22.87 -8.49 -12.47
N ASP A 376 22.20 -8.21 -11.35
CA ASP A 376 22.83 -7.67 -10.14
C ASP A 376 23.89 -8.60 -9.55
N VAL A 377 24.93 -8.01 -8.97
CA VAL A 377 26.01 -8.72 -8.28
C VAL A 377 25.74 -8.75 -6.79
N ALA A 378 25.75 -9.93 -6.18
CA ALA A 378 25.54 -10.09 -4.74
C ALA A 378 26.80 -9.68 -3.95
N TRP A 379 27.96 -10.17 -4.40
CA TRP A 379 29.28 -9.67 -4.00
C TRP A 379 30.32 -10.08 -5.05
N ARG A 380 31.42 -9.34 -5.12
CA ARG A 380 32.57 -9.67 -5.97
C ARG A 380 33.88 -9.13 -5.40
N HIS A 381 34.99 -9.78 -5.75
CA HIS A 381 36.32 -9.25 -5.51
C HIS A 381 37.32 -9.79 -6.54
N SER A 382 38.35 -9.01 -6.84
CA SER A 382 39.49 -9.43 -7.67
C SER A 382 40.76 -8.98 -6.96
N GLU A 383 41.62 -9.93 -6.59
CA GLU A 383 42.86 -9.67 -5.88
C GLU A 383 44.03 -9.78 -6.86
N ALA A 384 44.81 -8.69 -6.96
CA ALA A 384 45.88 -8.52 -7.93
C ALA A 384 47.28 -8.53 -7.30
N PHE A 385 47.36 -8.51 -5.96
CA PHE A 385 48.61 -8.41 -5.22
C PHE A 385 49.13 -9.77 -4.71
N VAL A 386 48.30 -10.80 -4.72
CA VAL A 386 48.70 -12.18 -4.41
C VAL A 386 49.23 -12.84 -5.68
N GLN A 387 50.54 -13.06 -5.76
CA GLN A 387 51.22 -13.49 -6.99
C GLN A 387 51.10 -14.99 -7.28
N ASP A 388 50.79 -15.81 -6.27
CA ASP A 388 50.86 -17.26 -6.38
C ASP A 388 49.60 -17.89 -7.03
N PHE A 389 48.49 -17.15 -7.14
CA PHE A 389 47.28 -17.61 -7.81
C PHE A 389 46.35 -16.44 -8.16
N GLU A 390 45.60 -16.60 -9.26
CA GLU A 390 44.59 -15.64 -9.69
C GLU A 390 43.35 -15.74 -8.80
N VAL A 391 42.87 -14.60 -8.28
CA VAL A 391 41.66 -14.52 -7.48
C VAL A 391 40.68 -13.59 -8.16
N HIS A 392 39.61 -14.16 -8.68
CA HIS A 392 38.49 -13.43 -9.27
C HIS A 392 37.17 -14.13 -8.93
N GLU A 393 36.50 -13.66 -7.88
CA GLU A 393 35.27 -14.25 -7.38
C GLU A 393 34.08 -13.29 -7.55
N VAL A 394 32.96 -13.83 -8.01
CA VAL A 394 31.69 -13.11 -8.19
C VAL A 394 30.53 -14.05 -7.88
N ARG A 395 29.48 -13.50 -7.25
CA ARG A 395 28.21 -14.20 -7.03
C ARG A 395 27.04 -13.39 -7.60
N PRO A 396 26.10 -14.05 -8.31
CA PRO A 396 24.90 -13.41 -8.84
C PRO A 396 23.91 -13.10 -7.71
N LYS A 397 23.10 -12.07 -7.88
CA LYS A 397 22.01 -11.72 -6.97
C LYS A 397 20.66 -12.11 -7.55
N VAL A 398 19.97 -12.99 -6.84
CA VAL A 398 18.56 -13.34 -7.07
C VAL A 398 17.77 -12.91 -5.85
N THR A 399 16.58 -12.36 -6.06
CA THR A 399 15.70 -11.84 -5.02
C THR A 399 14.30 -12.38 -5.21
N LEU A 400 13.52 -12.52 -4.14
CA LEU A 400 12.12 -12.91 -4.21
C LEU A 400 11.26 -11.66 -4.03
N VAL A 401 10.30 -11.44 -4.93
CA VAL A 401 9.37 -10.31 -4.88
C VAL A 401 7.96 -10.84 -4.67
N VAL A 402 7.26 -10.28 -3.69
CA VAL A 402 5.80 -10.37 -3.56
C VAL A 402 5.21 -9.03 -4.00
N ARG A 403 4.34 -9.05 -5.00
CA ARG A 403 3.78 -7.85 -5.64
C ARG A 403 2.27 -7.78 -5.52
N MET A 404 1.77 -6.57 -5.29
CA MET A 404 0.37 -6.16 -5.44
C MET A 404 0.31 -4.86 -6.25
N VAL A 405 -0.77 -4.64 -7.01
CA VAL A 405 -1.07 -3.35 -7.62
C VAL A 405 -2.44 -2.85 -7.14
N GLY A 406 -2.46 -1.73 -6.42
CA GLY A 406 -3.69 -1.05 -5.98
C GLY A 406 -4.06 0.09 -6.93
N SER A 407 -5.25 0.07 -7.52
CA SER A 407 -5.71 1.09 -8.48
C SER A 407 -6.77 1.99 -7.84
N VAL A 408 -6.35 3.11 -7.26
CA VAL A 408 -7.22 4.06 -6.56
C VAL A 408 -7.60 5.21 -7.48
N GLY A 409 -8.77 5.08 -8.11
CA GLY A 409 -9.28 6.06 -9.06
C GLY A 409 -8.37 6.19 -10.28
N ASN A 410 -7.56 7.25 -10.31
CA ASN A 410 -6.62 7.56 -11.37
C ASN A 410 -5.22 7.00 -11.14
N TYR A 411 -4.82 6.71 -9.89
CA TYR A 411 -3.48 6.25 -9.56
C TYR A 411 -3.39 4.73 -9.48
N ASP A 412 -2.23 4.22 -9.89
CA ASP A 412 -1.85 2.82 -9.74
C ASP A 412 -0.58 2.74 -8.87
N TYR A 413 -0.68 2.05 -7.74
CA TYR A 413 0.42 1.85 -6.78
C TYR A 413 0.91 0.40 -6.84
N ILE A 414 2.17 0.21 -7.21
CA ILE A 414 2.85 -1.08 -7.28
C ILE A 414 3.62 -1.29 -5.97
N PHE A 415 3.11 -2.16 -5.10
CA PHE A 415 3.75 -2.52 -3.84
C PHE A 415 4.55 -3.81 -3.99
N ASP A 416 5.86 -3.72 -3.80
CA ASP A 416 6.78 -4.86 -3.83
C ASP A 416 7.42 -5.06 -2.45
N TRP A 417 7.27 -6.25 -1.87
CA TRP A 417 8.12 -6.73 -0.77
C TRP A 417 9.19 -7.66 -1.34
N GLU A 418 10.44 -7.21 -1.28
CA GLU A 418 11.60 -7.88 -1.86
C GLU A 418 12.48 -8.49 -0.77
N PHE A 419 12.55 -9.82 -0.74
CA PHE A 419 13.41 -10.59 0.15
C PHE A 419 14.73 -10.94 -0.55
N GLN A 420 15.84 -10.71 0.15
CA GLN A 420 17.18 -10.90 -0.40
C GLN A 420 17.96 -11.94 0.43
N THR A 421 18.79 -12.73 -0.23
CA THR A 421 19.54 -13.82 0.42
C THR A 421 20.57 -13.31 1.43
N ASP A 422 21.00 -12.05 1.32
CA ASP A 422 21.86 -11.36 2.30
C ASP A 422 21.12 -10.89 3.57
N GLY A 423 19.82 -11.17 3.66
CA GLY A 423 18.95 -10.82 4.78
C GLY A 423 18.31 -9.44 4.67
N ILE A 424 18.50 -8.72 3.56
CA ILE A 424 17.77 -7.46 3.34
C ILE A 424 16.30 -7.77 3.01
N LEU A 425 15.38 -7.06 3.68
CA LEU A 425 14.00 -6.93 3.27
C LEU A 425 13.80 -5.51 2.74
N ARG A 426 13.54 -5.37 1.43
CA ARG A 426 13.31 -4.06 0.79
C ARG A 426 11.84 -3.93 0.46
N VAL A 427 11.27 -2.78 0.77
CA VAL A 427 9.92 -2.41 0.32
C VAL A 427 10.07 -1.35 -0.77
N ASN A 428 9.44 -1.59 -1.92
CA ASN A 428 9.44 -0.68 -3.06
C ASN A 428 8.00 -0.31 -3.42
N VAL A 429 7.78 0.97 -3.67
CA VAL A 429 6.49 1.54 -4.10
C VAL A 429 6.73 2.23 -5.44
N GLY A 430 6.12 1.68 -6.49
CA GLY A 430 5.99 2.33 -7.79
C GLY A 430 4.66 3.06 -7.89
N MET A 431 4.63 4.22 -8.52
CA MET A 431 3.44 5.02 -8.80
C MET A 431 3.37 5.27 -10.30
N THR A 432 2.22 4.97 -10.90
CA THR A 432 1.91 5.20 -12.32
C THR A 432 0.43 5.57 -12.42
N GLY A 433 -0.18 5.37 -13.58
CA GLY A 433 -1.57 5.70 -13.82
C GLY A 433 -1.72 7.09 -14.42
N LEU A 434 -2.85 7.72 -14.15
CA LEU A 434 -3.33 8.91 -14.85
C LEU A 434 -3.24 10.10 -13.92
N LEU A 435 -2.79 11.27 -14.41
CA LEU A 435 -2.88 12.49 -13.62
C LEU A 435 -4.36 12.80 -13.29
N MET A 436 -4.63 13.31 -12.10
CA MET A 436 -5.88 14.04 -11.89
C MET A 436 -5.68 15.46 -12.40
N VAL A 437 -6.39 15.82 -13.47
CA VAL A 437 -6.20 17.11 -14.14
C VAL A 437 -7.35 18.08 -13.85
N LYS A 438 -7.02 19.36 -13.87
CA LYS A 438 -7.96 20.49 -13.86
C LYS A 438 -8.11 21.02 -15.27
N ALA A 439 -9.35 21.13 -15.75
CA ALA A 439 -9.57 21.80 -17.03
C ALA A 439 -9.41 23.32 -16.89
N THR A 440 -8.93 23.97 -17.95
CA THR A 440 -8.72 25.41 -17.98
C THR A 440 -8.99 25.97 -19.37
N SER A 441 -9.31 27.26 -19.48
CA SER A 441 -9.37 27.97 -20.76
C SER A 441 -7.99 28.25 -21.37
N ILE A 442 -6.90 28.01 -20.61
CA ILE A 442 -5.52 28.25 -21.02
C ILE A 442 -5.05 27.15 -21.99
N ASN A 443 -4.42 27.53 -23.09
CA ASN A 443 -3.87 26.62 -24.10
C ASN A 443 -2.34 26.72 -24.27
N SER A 444 -1.72 27.79 -23.78
CA SER A 444 -0.27 27.97 -23.77
C SER A 444 0.16 28.83 -22.59
N ILE A 445 1.42 28.71 -22.18
CA ILE A 445 1.99 29.55 -21.13
C ILE A 445 2.35 30.92 -21.72
N ALA A 446 1.72 31.99 -21.21
CA ALA A 446 2.09 33.37 -21.47
C ALA A 446 2.89 33.93 -20.27
N GLU A 447 3.70 34.98 -20.49
CA GLU A 447 4.58 35.57 -19.47
C GLU A 447 3.85 36.11 -18.22
N ASN A 448 2.53 36.35 -18.30
CA ASN A 448 1.71 36.95 -17.23
C ASN A 448 0.75 35.98 -16.53
N ILE A 449 0.98 34.66 -16.63
CA ILE A 449 0.11 33.68 -15.98
C ILE A 449 0.37 33.65 -14.47
N VAL A 450 -0.73 33.81 -13.71
CA VAL A 450 -0.81 33.68 -12.25
C VAL A 450 -0.66 32.21 -11.86
N ASP A 451 -0.26 31.93 -10.62
CA ASP A 451 -0.19 30.59 -10.04
C ASP A 451 -1.41 29.72 -10.44
N LEU A 452 -1.13 28.66 -11.21
CA LEU A 452 -2.12 27.70 -11.70
C LEU A 452 -2.35 26.54 -10.73
N HIS A 453 -1.59 26.51 -9.63
CA HIS A 453 -1.55 25.39 -8.67
C HIS A 453 -1.14 24.06 -9.33
N GLY A 454 -0.41 24.14 -10.44
CA GLY A 454 -0.05 22.99 -11.26
C GLY A 454 0.73 23.39 -12.51
N THR A 455 1.05 22.37 -13.32
CA THR A 455 1.72 22.52 -14.61
C THR A 455 0.70 22.37 -15.74
N LEU A 456 0.74 23.25 -16.74
CA LEU A 456 -0.01 23.04 -17.99
C LEU A 456 0.67 21.89 -18.78
N VAL A 457 0.09 20.69 -18.75
CA VAL A 457 0.67 19.48 -19.34
C VAL A 457 0.17 19.21 -20.77
N SER A 458 -1.00 19.77 -21.12
CA SER A 458 -1.59 19.74 -22.45
C SER A 458 -2.50 20.95 -22.62
N GLU A 459 -2.99 21.20 -23.84
CA GLU A 459 -4.00 22.25 -24.08
C GLU A 459 -5.19 22.05 -23.12
N ASN A 460 -5.62 23.13 -22.46
CA ASN A 460 -6.74 23.14 -21.53
C ASN A 460 -6.59 22.23 -20.30
N THR A 461 -5.38 21.72 -20.01
CA THR A 461 -5.18 20.64 -19.03
C THR A 461 -4.04 20.96 -18.07
N ILE A 462 -4.37 21.22 -16.81
CA ILE A 462 -3.40 21.44 -15.73
C ILE A 462 -3.26 20.15 -14.93
N GLY A 463 -2.04 19.62 -14.84
CA GLY A 463 -1.67 18.64 -13.83
C GLY A 463 -1.47 19.35 -12.50
N VAL A 464 -2.39 19.16 -11.57
CA VAL A 464 -2.39 19.88 -10.28
C VAL A 464 -1.26 19.35 -9.39
N PHE A 465 -0.52 20.22 -8.71
CA PHE A 465 0.51 19.81 -7.75
C PHE A 465 -0.12 19.00 -6.62
N HIS A 466 0.55 17.95 -6.19
CA HIS A 466 0.09 17.09 -5.11
C HIS A 466 1.24 16.28 -4.52
N ASP A 467 0.99 15.68 -3.37
CA ASP A 467 1.95 14.78 -2.73
C ASP A 467 1.42 13.35 -2.69
N HIS A 468 2.33 12.40 -2.50
CA HIS A 468 2.00 11.03 -2.10
C HIS A 468 2.79 10.69 -0.84
N PHE A 469 2.09 10.44 0.26
CA PHE A 469 2.67 9.89 1.48
C PHE A 469 2.15 8.49 1.72
N ILE A 470 3.04 7.57 2.10
CA ILE A 470 2.70 6.17 2.40
C ILE A 470 3.34 5.83 3.73
N ASN A 471 2.52 5.52 4.74
CA ASN A 471 2.98 5.09 6.05
C ASN A 471 2.93 3.57 6.16
N PHE A 472 4.00 2.96 6.66
CA PHE A 472 4.12 1.52 6.87
C PHE A 472 4.12 1.19 8.35
N HIS A 473 3.29 0.22 8.74
CA HIS A 473 3.36 -0.45 10.03
C HIS A 473 4.38 -1.59 9.94
N LEU A 474 5.44 -1.57 10.76
CA LEU A 474 6.52 -2.56 10.77
C LEU A 474 6.74 -3.08 12.19
N ASP A 475 6.03 -4.15 12.56
CA ASP A 475 6.20 -4.85 13.84
C ASP A 475 7.45 -5.74 13.77
N LEU A 476 8.56 -5.22 14.27
CA LEU A 476 9.88 -5.84 14.17
C LEU A 476 10.18 -6.62 15.44
N ASP A 477 10.29 -7.96 15.29
CA ASP A 477 10.64 -8.89 16.36
C ASP A 477 12.06 -9.42 16.14
N ILE A 478 13.06 -8.55 16.27
CA ILE A 478 14.46 -8.88 16.03
C ILE A 478 14.94 -9.91 17.06
N ASP A 479 15.02 -11.17 16.63
CA ASP A 479 15.44 -12.30 17.48
C ASP A 479 14.58 -12.42 18.78
N GLY A 480 13.31 -12.01 18.71
CA GLY A 480 12.31 -12.04 19.78
C GLY A 480 11.75 -10.67 20.17
N LEU A 481 10.80 -10.66 21.12
CA LEU A 481 9.93 -9.52 21.46
C LEU A 481 10.59 -8.39 22.28
N THR A 482 11.83 -8.56 22.76
CA THR A 482 12.48 -7.53 23.60
C THR A 482 13.42 -6.70 22.72
N ASN A 483 12.94 -5.59 22.16
CA ASN A 483 13.70 -4.77 21.23
C ASN A 483 13.88 -3.33 21.73
N THR A 484 14.83 -2.62 21.15
CA THR A 484 15.17 -1.23 21.52
C THR A 484 15.55 -0.46 20.27
N PHE A 485 14.97 0.73 20.12
CA PHE A 485 15.34 1.65 19.06
C PHE A 485 16.57 2.49 19.47
N ILE A 486 17.56 2.54 18.58
CA ILE A 486 18.80 3.30 18.76
C ILE A 486 19.01 4.21 17.54
N LYS A 487 19.07 5.51 17.80
CA LYS A 487 19.53 6.51 16.84
C LYS A 487 21.05 6.66 16.97
N LYS A 488 21.79 6.23 15.96
CA LYS A 488 23.25 6.30 15.92
C LYS A 488 23.69 7.52 15.10
N ILE A 489 24.03 8.60 15.80
CA ILE A 489 24.35 9.90 15.23
C ILE A 489 25.80 9.89 14.71
N LEU A 490 26.01 10.29 13.46
CA LEU A 490 27.34 10.47 12.88
C LEU A 490 27.84 11.89 13.18
N LYS A 491 28.87 12.01 14.02
CA LYS A 491 29.42 13.31 14.45
C LYS A 491 30.85 13.51 13.96
N ARG A 492 31.12 14.70 13.42
CA ARG A 492 32.49 15.17 13.16
C ARG A 492 33.19 15.47 14.50
N LYS A 493 34.41 14.96 14.68
CA LYS A 493 35.33 15.35 15.76
C LYS A 493 36.58 15.99 15.17
N ASN A 494 36.99 17.10 15.76
CA ASN A 494 38.27 17.74 15.44
C ASN A 494 39.37 17.05 16.25
N VAL A 495 40.54 16.90 15.63
CA VAL A 495 41.74 16.44 16.32
C VAL A 495 42.25 17.59 17.17
N VAL A 496 42.53 17.30 18.44
CA VAL A 496 43.11 18.26 19.39
C VAL A 496 44.59 17.95 19.61
N ASN A 497 45.34 18.92 20.13
CA ASN A 497 46.72 18.74 20.59
C ASN A 497 47.75 18.25 19.54
N ASN A 498 47.48 18.40 18.23
CA ASN A 498 48.34 17.88 17.15
C ASN A 498 48.68 16.37 17.29
N GLU A 499 47.80 15.58 17.92
CA GLU A 499 47.98 14.12 18.09
C GLU A 499 47.97 13.36 16.74
N SER A 500 47.53 14.00 15.67
CA SER A 500 47.55 13.48 14.32
C SER A 500 47.82 14.59 13.31
N PRO A 501 48.48 14.30 12.16
CA PRO A 501 48.50 15.21 11.01
C PRO A 501 47.09 15.48 10.43
N ARG A 502 46.10 14.63 10.74
CA ARG A 502 44.70 14.85 10.41
C ARG A 502 44.11 15.96 11.27
N LYS A 503 43.26 16.80 10.68
CA LYS A 503 42.54 17.86 11.40
C LYS A 503 41.20 17.41 11.99
N SER A 504 40.60 16.36 11.43
CA SER A 504 39.30 15.86 11.87
C SER A 504 39.08 14.41 11.43
N TYR A 505 38.10 13.78 12.05
CA TYR A 505 37.52 12.46 11.72
C TYR A 505 36.03 12.47 12.08
N TRP A 506 35.31 11.39 11.80
CA TRP A 506 33.94 11.22 12.27
C TRP A 506 33.87 10.01 13.21
N THR A 507 32.89 10.04 14.10
CA THR A 507 32.59 8.95 15.03
C THR A 507 31.08 8.82 15.18
N THR A 508 30.64 7.86 15.97
CA THR A 508 29.21 7.60 16.21
C THR A 508 28.88 7.82 17.67
N GLU A 509 27.73 8.41 17.94
CA GLU A 509 27.15 8.53 19.27
C GLU A 509 25.79 7.84 19.26
N ASN A 510 25.58 6.93 20.20
CA ASN A 510 24.33 6.19 20.30
C ASN A 510 23.37 6.94 21.23
N GLN A 511 22.18 7.23 20.74
CA GLN A 511 21.06 7.70 21.53
C GLN A 511 20.03 6.57 21.59
N ILE A 512 19.80 6.04 22.79
CA ILE A 512 18.75 5.03 23.04
C ILE A 512 17.44 5.79 23.20
N ALA A 513 16.41 5.38 22.48
CA ALA A 513 15.07 5.94 22.68
C ALA A 513 14.38 5.21 23.84
N GLU A 514 14.06 5.93 24.90
CA GLU A 514 13.43 5.37 26.10
C GLU A 514 11.90 5.42 25.96
N THR A 515 11.40 6.47 25.29
CA THR A 515 9.98 6.78 25.13
C THR A 515 9.60 7.05 23.67
N GLU A 516 8.30 7.08 23.36
CA GLU A 516 7.79 7.36 22.01
C GLU A 516 8.28 8.73 21.48
N ASP A 517 8.40 9.75 22.33
CA ASP A 517 8.90 11.09 21.94
C ASP A 517 10.35 11.05 21.46
N ASP A 518 11.20 10.21 22.06
CA ASP A 518 12.60 10.06 21.64
C ASP A 518 12.74 9.45 20.24
N ALA A 519 11.70 8.76 19.77
CA ALA A 519 11.66 8.03 18.51
C ALA A 519 10.86 8.73 17.40
N LYS A 520 10.45 10.00 17.60
CA LYS A 520 9.88 10.85 16.56
C LYS A 520 10.99 11.48 15.73
N ILE A 521 11.28 10.91 14.57
CA ILE A 521 12.42 11.33 13.74
C ILE A 521 11.97 12.08 12.51
N ARG A 522 12.44 13.33 12.41
CA ARG A 522 12.50 14.08 11.16
C ARG A 522 13.88 13.92 10.54
N LEU A 523 13.94 13.41 9.31
CA LEU A 523 15.19 13.18 8.61
C LEU A 523 15.80 14.50 8.15
N LYS A 524 17.10 14.69 8.40
CA LYS A 524 17.82 15.92 8.06
C LYS A 524 19.15 15.59 7.40
N ALA A 525 19.37 16.13 6.21
CA ALA A 525 20.60 15.90 5.44
C ALA A 525 21.88 16.31 6.21
N PHE A 526 21.81 17.37 7.02
CA PHE A 526 22.96 17.89 7.78
C PHE A 526 23.14 17.28 9.18
N GLU A 527 22.25 16.37 9.60
CA GLU A 527 22.34 15.63 10.88
C GLU A 527 22.29 14.11 10.63
N PRO A 528 23.27 13.53 9.91
CA PRO A 528 23.22 12.15 9.46
C PRO A 528 23.20 11.17 10.65
N SER A 529 22.28 10.22 10.60
CA SER A 529 22.10 9.18 11.63
C SER A 529 21.71 7.84 11.00
N GLU A 530 22.06 6.74 11.66
CA GLU A 530 21.48 5.43 11.38
C GLU A 530 20.41 5.09 12.43
N PHE A 531 19.40 4.32 12.05
CA PHE A 531 18.24 4.00 12.89
C PHE A 531 18.15 2.49 13.05
N HIS A 532 18.47 2.00 14.25
CA HIS A 532 18.63 0.58 14.54
C HIS A 532 17.53 0.09 15.48
N ILE A 533 16.99 -1.09 15.22
CA ILE A 533 16.20 -1.88 16.16
C ILE A 533 17.08 -3.05 16.58
N VAL A 534 17.39 -3.13 17.87
CA VAL A 534 18.32 -4.12 18.41
C VAL A 534 17.69 -4.94 19.52
N ASN A 535 18.11 -6.19 19.62
CA ASN A 535 17.83 -7.03 20.78
C ASN A 535 19.06 -7.03 21.70
N SER A 536 18.96 -6.31 22.81
CA SER A 536 20.08 -6.13 23.74
C SER A 536 20.44 -7.39 24.53
N LYS A 537 19.55 -8.38 24.57
CA LYS A 537 19.75 -9.68 25.24
C LYS A 537 20.47 -10.70 24.37
N LYS A 538 20.58 -10.46 23.06
CA LYS A 538 21.20 -11.35 22.08
C LYS A 538 22.42 -10.66 21.48
N ARG A 539 23.56 -11.34 21.46
CA ARG A 539 24.83 -10.79 20.98
C ARG A 539 25.53 -11.78 20.07
N THR A 540 26.25 -11.26 19.09
CA THR A 540 27.21 -12.05 18.32
C THR A 540 28.38 -12.46 19.20
N ARG A 541 29.23 -13.39 18.73
CA ARG A 541 30.46 -13.80 19.43
C ARG A 541 31.42 -12.63 19.72
N LEU A 542 31.33 -11.53 18.95
CA LEU A 542 32.14 -10.32 19.12
C LEU A 542 31.53 -9.34 20.14
N GLY A 543 30.37 -9.67 20.70
CA GLY A 543 29.69 -8.86 21.70
C GLY A 543 28.80 -7.76 21.13
N ASN A 544 28.61 -7.68 19.80
CA ASN A 544 27.68 -6.72 19.20
C ASN A 544 26.23 -7.17 19.44
N PRO A 545 25.30 -6.29 19.85
CA PRO A 545 23.89 -6.63 19.90
C PRO A 545 23.38 -6.96 18.49
N VAL A 546 22.54 -7.98 18.38
CA VAL A 546 21.91 -8.34 17.11
C VAL A 546 20.87 -7.29 16.75
N GLY A 547 20.80 -6.90 15.48
CA GLY A 547 19.97 -5.78 15.07
C GLY A 547 19.63 -5.77 13.59
N TYR A 548 18.56 -5.04 13.28
CA TYR A 548 18.29 -4.53 11.93
C TYR A 548 18.32 -3.02 11.97
N ARG A 549 18.68 -2.40 10.85
CA ARG A 549 18.53 -0.97 10.67
C ARG A 549 17.57 -0.67 9.54
N ILE A 550 16.75 0.35 9.73
CA ILE A 550 16.03 0.95 8.61
C ILE A 550 17.00 1.85 7.83
N VAL A 551 17.00 1.69 6.51
CA VAL A 551 17.72 2.52 5.56
C VAL A 551 16.67 3.33 4.81
N PRO A 552 16.42 4.59 5.22
CA PRO A 552 15.50 5.45 4.50
C PRO A 552 15.97 5.63 3.06
N GLY A 553 15.05 5.57 2.11
CA GLY A 553 15.32 5.99 0.73
C GLY A 553 14.80 7.41 0.47
N PHE A 554 14.32 7.64 -0.76
CA PHE A 554 13.70 8.91 -1.12
C PHE A 554 12.44 9.14 -0.26
N THR A 555 12.31 10.35 0.29
CA THR A 555 11.19 10.75 1.14
C THR A 555 11.02 12.26 1.13
N ALA A 556 9.86 12.73 1.61
CA ALA A 556 9.49 14.13 1.73
C ALA A 556 9.00 14.46 3.15
N ASP A 557 8.88 15.76 3.43
CA ASP A 557 8.20 16.30 4.62
C ASP A 557 6.93 17.00 4.16
N SER A 558 5.89 17.07 4.99
CA SER A 558 4.65 17.76 4.57
C SER A 558 4.89 19.27 4.43
N LEU A 559 4.36 19.84 3.35
CA LEU A 559 4.35 21.29 3.12
C LEU A 559 3.06 21.96 3.58
N LEU A 560 2.06 21.17 4.03
CA LEU A 560 0.84 21.71 4.62
C LEU A 560 1.10 22.29 6.01
N SER A 561 0.32 23.30 6.38
CA SER A 561 0.36 23.85 7.73
C SER A 561 -0.20 22.86 8.73
N SER A 562 0.39 22.78 9.93
CA SER A 562 -0.11 21.89 11.00
C SER A 562 -1.51 22.26 11.51
N VAL A 563 -2.00 23.47 11.20
CA VAL A 563 -3.38 23.90 11.52
C VAL A 563 -4.37 23.64 10.39
N ASP A 564 -3.92 23.14 9.24
CA ASP A 564 -4.77 22.81 8.10
C ASP A 564 -5.54 21.50 8.40
N PRO A 565 -6.88 21.44 8.25
CA PRO A 565 -7.65 20.24 8.60
C PRO A 565 -7.14 18.94 7.95
N PRO A 566 -6.73 18.90 6.67
CA PRO A 566 -6.14 17.69 6.09
C PRO A 566 -4.85 17.25 6.78
N GLN A 567 -3.96 18.18 7.15
CA GLN A 567 -2.73 17.86 7.88
C GLN A 567 -3.05 17.35 9.29
N HIS A 568 -4.05 17.92 9.97
CA HIS A 568 -4.48 17.43 11.28
C HIS A 568 -5.00 15.98 11.22
N ARG A 569 -5.79 15.65 10.19
CA ARG A 569 -6.23 14.27 9.91
C ARG A 569 -5.05 13.35 9.61
N ALA A 570 -4.06 13.85 8.87
CA ALA A 570 -2.90 13.08 8.40
C ALA A 570 -1.64 13.26 9.26
N ALA A 571 -1.77 13.65 10.54
CA ALA A 571 -0.63 14.00 11.40
C ALA A 571 0.40 12.86 11.59
N PHE A 572 0.07 11.63 11.18
CA PHE A 572 1.03 10.51 11.10
C PHE A 572 2.21 10.77 10.14
N ILE A 573 2.12 11.75 9.25
CA ILE A 573 3.22 12.15 8.35
C ILE A 573 4.15 13.23 8.94
N ASP A 574 3.85 13.76 10.14
CA ASP A 574 4.67 14.82 10.79
C ASP A 574 6.13 14.40 11.07
N ASN A 575 6.38 13.08 11.08
CA ASN A 575 7.72 12.50 11.17
C ASN A 575 7.85 11.35 10.15
N GLN A 576 9.07 11.14 9.63
CA GLN A 576 9.35 10.02 8.74
C GLN A 576 9.52 8.70 9.50
N ILE A 577 9.95 8.73 10.76
CA ILE A 577 10.01 7.54 11.62
C ILE A 577 9.29 7.83 12.94
N TRP A 578 8.48 6.87 13.37
CA TRP A 578 7.93 6.79 14.72
C TRP A 578 8.22 5.39 15.29
N VAL A 579 8.31 5.28 16.61
CA VAL A 579 8.32 3.97 17.28
C VAL A 579 7.34 4.02 18.46
N THR A 580 6.44 3.05 18.50
CA THR A 580 5.43 2.90 19.56
C THR A 580 5.55 1.51 20.18
N PRO A 581 5.14 1.31 21.46
CA PRO A 581 4.97 -0.06 21.95
C PRO A 581 3.84 -0.75 21.18
N LEU A 582 3.93 -2.06 21.01
CA LEU A 582 2.87 -2.84 20.37
C LEU A 582 1.54 -2.65 21.09
N ASN A 583 0.48 -2.38 20.33
CA ASN A 583 -0.89 -2.41 20.78
C ASN A 583 -1.78 -2.95 19.66
N LYS A 584 -2.57 -4.00 19.96
CA LYS A 584 -3.44 -4.68 18.99
C LYS A 584 -4.44 -3.75 18.29
N SER A 585 -4.90 -2.69 18.97
CA SER A 585 -5.84 -1.72 18.38
C SER A 585 -5.17 -0.64 17.50
N GLU A 586 -3.85 -0.47 17.58
CA GLU A 586 -3.11 0.61 16.93
C GLU A 586 -2.49 0.12 15.62
N ARG A 587 -3.31 -0.01 14.57
CA ARG A 587 -2.89 -0.58 13.27
C ARG A 587 -2.89 0.41 12.11
N TRP A 588 -3.75 1.42 12.18
CA TRP A 588 -4.06 2.33 11.08
C TRP A 588 -3.61 3.74 11.42
N ALA A 589 -2.56 4.23 10.78
CA ALA A 589 -1.89 5.47 11.18
C ALA A 589 -2.81 6.72 11.11
N GLY A 590 -3.79 6.72 10.20
CA GLY A 590 -4.85 7.74 10.11
C GLY A 590 -6.04 7.54 11.05
N GLY A 591 -6.10 6.41 11.76
CA GLY A 591 -7.21 5.99 12.61
C GLY A 591 -8.07 4.87 12.01
N LEU A 592 -8.92 4.26 12.85
CA LEU A 592 -9.78 3.16 12.41
C LEU A 592 -10.84 3.62 11.39
N PHE A 593 -11.52 4.72 11.65
CA PHE A 593 -12.54 5.28 10.76
C PHE A 593 -12.10 6.64 10.23
N VAL A 594 -11.45 6.64 9.06
CA VAL A 594 -10.80 7.86 8.53
C VAL A 594 -11.71 8.70 7.64
N TYR A 595 -12.79 8.11 7.11
CA TYR A 595 -13.70 8.80 6.20
C TYR A 595 -14.40 9.92 6.96
N GLU A 596 -14.15 11.18 6.59
CA GLU A 596 -14.60 12.38 7.34
C GLU A 596 -14.09 12.46 8.79
N SER A 597 -12.94 11.83 9.10
CA SER A 597 -12.35 11.91 10.44
C SER A 597 -11.89 13.33 10.80
N HIS A 598 -11.82 13.61 12.10
CA HIS A 598 -11.32 14.90 12.62
C HIS A 598 -9.85 14.81 13.06
N GLY A 599 -9.16 13.68 12.85
CA GLY A 599 -7.76 13.47 13.27
C GLY A 599 -7.56 13.08 14.73
N GLU A 600 -8.62 12.62 15.42
CA GLU A 600 -8.59 12.30 16.86
C GLU A 600 -8.01 10.92 17.19
N ASP A 601 -7.86 10.02 16.21
CA ASP A 601 -7.39 8.64 16.37
C ASP A 601 -6.13 8.34 15.54
N THR A 602 -5.25 9.32 15.36
CA THR A 602 -4.04 9.15 14.54
C THR A 602 -2.86 8.61 15.34
N LEU A 603 -1.84 8.10 14.64
CA LEU A 603 -0.53 7.74 15.21
C LEU A 603 0.05 8.90 16.04
N ALA A 604 -0.10 10.14 15.57
CA ALA A 604 0.33 11.32 16.29
C ALA A 604 -0.40 11.45 17.64
N VAL A 605 -1.71 11.20 17.69
CA VAL A 605 -2.48 11.20 18.95
C VAL A 605 -2.04 10.08 19.88
N TRP A 606 -1.85 8.86 19.37
CA TRP A 606 -1.42 7.73 20.18
C TRP A 606 -0.06 7.99 20.84
N SER A 607 0.87 8.55 20.08
CA SER A 607 2.22 8.87 20.57
C SER A 607 2.27 9.95 21.66
N LYS A 608 1.19 10.73 21.87
CA LYS A 608 1.11 11.72 22.98
C LYS A 608 1.09 11.06 24.35
N ARG A 609 0.79 9.76 24.42
CA ARG A 609 0.86 8.97 25.66
C ARG A 609 2.31 8.80 26.15
N ASN A 610 3.28 9.02 25.27
CA ASN A 610 4.71 8.97 25.52
C ASN A 610 5.15 7.74 26.31
N ARG A 611 4.68 6.57 25.89
CA ARG A 611 4.89 5.29 26.55
C ARG A 611 6.37 4.90 26.47
N ALA A 612 6.81 4.09 27.44
CA ALA A 612 8.15 3.51 27.38
C ALA A 612 8.25 2.50 26.21
N ILE A 613 9.37 2.52 25.49
CA ILE A 613 9.66 1.65 24.33
C ILE A 613 10.97 0.86 24.46
N GLN A 614 11.89 1.25 25.36
CA GLN A 614 13.14 0.53 25.53
C GLN A 614 12.90 -0.88 26.09
N GLY A 615 13.44 -1.89 25.40
CA GLY A 615 13.43 -3.28 25.84
C GLY A 615 12.02 -3.89 25.85
N ARG A 616 11.18 -3.53 24.87
CA ARG A 616 9.78 -3.95 24.76
C ARG A 616 9.48 -4.46 23.36
N ASP A 617 8.28 -4.99 23.21
CA ASP A 617 7.67 -5.28 21.92
C ASP A 617 7.24 -3.94 21.30
N ILE A 618 7.80 -3.61 20.14
CA ILE A 618 7.73 -2.27 19.54
C ILE A 618 7.43 -2.34 18.05
N VAL A 619 6.65 -1.37 17.58
CA VAL A 619 6.32 -1.19 16.17
C VAL A 619 7.06 0.03 15.66
N LEU A 620 7.78 -0.12 14.55
CA LEU A 620 8.35 0.98 13.80
C LEU A 620 7.34 1.42 12.73
N TRP A 621 7.14 2.73 12.61
CA TRP A 621 6.31 3.32 11.57
C TRP A 621 7.20 4.13 10.64
N TYR A 622 7.16 3.85 9.34
CA TYR A 622 7.97 4.57 8.36
C TYR A 622 7.09 5.25 7.32
N THR A 623 7.26 6.56 7.14
CA THR A 623 6.55 7.33 6.13
C THR A 623 7.48 7.62 4.94
N MET A 624 7.12 7.09 3.77
CA MET A 624 7.64 7.52 2.47
C MET A 624 6.85 8.73 1.99
N GLY A 625 7.52 9.67 1.30
CA GLY A 625 6.87 10.86 0.75
C GLY A 625 7.41 11.27 -0.61
N PHE A 626 6.54 11.78 -1.47
CA PHE A 626 6.87 12.30 -2.79
C PHE A 626 6.13 13.61 -3.03
N HIS A 627 6.85 14.66 -3.39
CA HIS A 627 6.25 15.86 -3.97
C HIS A 627 6.18 15.69 -5.48
N HIS A 628 4.98 15.73 -6.04
CA HIS A 628 4.77 15.56 -7.47
C HIS A 628 4.47 16.91 -8.11
N VAL A 629 5.42 17.36 -8.92
CA VAL A 629 5.28 18.48 -9.85
C VAL A 629 5.04 17.87 -11.23
N PRO A 630 3.78 17.73 -11.70
CA PRO A 630 3.51 17.04 -12.95
C PRO A 630 4.23 17.71 -14.13
N CYS A 631 4.65 16.90 -15.09
CA CYS A 631 5.27 17.33 -16.33
C CYS A 631 4.54 16.74 -17.55
N GLN A 632 4.97 17.12 -18.76
CA GLN A 632 4.27 16.70 -19.99
C GLN A 632 4.44 15.20 -20.25
N GLU A 633 5.56 14.62 -19.85
CA GLU A 633 5.83 13.18 -19.93
C GLU A 633 4.88 12.34 -19.07
N ASP A 634 4.21 12.95 -18.10
CA ASP A 634 3.20 12.29 -17.26
C ASP A 634 1.82 12.22 -17.94
N PHE A 635 1.65 12.93 -19.07
CA PHE A 635 0.41 12.97 -19.85
C PHE A 635 0.50 12.09 -21.11
N PRO A 636 -0.57 11.34 -21.47
CA PRO A 636 -1.85 11.21 -20.76
C PRO A 636 -1.85 10.10 -19.69
N ILE A 637 -0.73 9.38 -19.56
CA ILE A 637 -0.48 8.31 -18.58
C ILE A 637 0.99 8.38 -18.16
N MET A 638 1.24 8.29 -16.86
CA MET A 638 2.54 8.56 -16.25
C MET A 638 3.47 7.35 -16.31
N PRO A 639 4.73 7.49 -16.78
CA PRO A 639 5.77 6.49 -16.56
C PRO A 639 5.95 6.19 -15.07
N THR A 640 6.29 4.96 -14.71
CA THR A 640 6.39 4.59 -13.29
C THR A 640 7.51 5.37 -12.58
N LEU A 641 7.14 6.11 -11.53
CA LEU A 641 8.06 6.69 -10.54
C LEU A 641 8.14 5.76 -9.34
N SER A 642 9.35 5.36 -8.92
CA SER A 642 9.53 4.40 -7.82
C SER A 642 10.40 4.94 -6.69
N GLY A 643 10.05 4.59 -5.45
CA GLY A 643 10.87 4.80 -4.26
C GLY A 643 10.91 3.54 -3.39
N SER A 644 11.90 3.43 -2.51
CA SER A 644 12.04 2.27 -1.63
C SER A 644 12.68 2.61 -0.29
N PHE A 645 12.58 1.70 0.67
CA PHE A 645 13.40 1.66 1.88
C PHE A 645 13.83 0.23 2.18
N GLU A 646 14.87 0.07 3.01
CA GLU A 646 15.40 -1.26 3.35
C GLU A 646 15.39 -1.49 4.86
N LEU A 647 14.98 -2.68 5.28
CA LEU A 647 15.33 -3.26 6.56
C LEU A 647 16.57 -4.13 6.34
N LYS A 648 17.71 -3.69 6.89
CA LYS A 648 19.02 -4.28 6.63
C LYS A 648 19.61 -4.89 7.90
N PRO A 649 20.11 -6.13 7.88
CA PRO A 649 20.76 -6.72 9.04
C PRO A 649 22.00 -5.93 9.44
N SER A 650 22.14 -5.66 10.74
CA SER A 650 23.30 -4.99 11.33
C SER A 650 23.78 -5.77 12.54
N ASN A 651 24.86 -6.54 12.36
CA ASN A 651 25.34 -7.52 13.34
C ASN A 651 24.28 -8.57 13.73
N PHE A 652 23.27 -8.81 12.88
CA PHE A 652 22.27 -9.85 13.11
C PHE A 652 22.92 -11.24 13.06
N LEU A 653 23.69 -11.50 12.00
CA LEU A 653 24.41 -12.75 11.75
C LEU A 653 25.91 -12.58 12.08
N GLU A 654 26.61 -13.70 12.29
CA GLU A 654 28.02 -13.72 12.69
C GLU A 654 28.99 -13.16 11.63
N ARG A 655 28.62 -13.28 10.35
CA ARG A 655 29.35 -12.75 9.20
C ARG A 655 28.42 -12.63 7.99
N ASN A 656 28.98 -12.31 6.82
CA ASN A 656 28.25 -12.29 5.56
C ASN A 656 27.51 -13.63 5.31
N PRO A 657 26.15 -13.65 5.30
CA PRO A 657 25.38 -14.89 5.17
C PRO A 657 25.49 -15.57 3.81
N ILE A 658 25.84 -14.82 2.77
CA ILE A 658 25.93 -15.32 1.40
C ILE A 658 27.37 -15.62 0.97
N LEU A 659 28.29 -15.73 1.93
CA LEU A 659 29.70 -16.05 1.66
C LEU A 659 29.86 -17.42 0.99
N LYS A 660 29.00 -18.39 1.34
CA LYS A 660 29.02 -19.77 0.81
C LYS A 660 28.08 -19.99 -0.38
N THR A 661 27.43 -18.94 -0.88
CA THR A 661 26.57 -19.04 -2.07
C THR A 661 27.44 -19.44 -3.27
N LEU A 662 26.93 -20.32 -4.14
CA LEU A 662 27.64 -20.78 -5.34
C LEU A 662 27.48 -19.76 -6.49
N PRO A 663 28.45 -19.67 -7.43
CA PRO A 663 28.25 -18.92 -8.66
C PRO A 663 27.33 -19.70 -9.61
N ASN A 664 26.82 -19.01 -10.64
CA ASN A 664 26.15 -19.68 -11.75
C ASN A 664 27.18 -20.25 -12.73
N TYR A 665 26.95 -21.47 -13.22
CA TYR A 665 27.77 -22.14 -14.21
C TYR A 665 27.03 -22.27 -15.55
N PRO A 666 27.71 -22.14 -16.71
CA PRO A 666 27.08 -22.32 -18.02
C PRO A 666 26.36 -23.66 -18.21
N SER A 667 26.80 -24.71 -17.50
CA SER A 667 26.18 -26.04 -17.52
C SER A 667 24.79 -26.10 -16.89
N GLN A 668 24.41 -25.11 -16.08
CA GLN A 668 23.11 -25.02 -15.43
C GLN A 668 22.06 -24.32 -16.30
N LEU A 669 22.48 -23.68 -17.40
CA LEU A 669 21.61 -22.97 -18.32
C LEU A 669 21.16 -23.89 -19.46
N PRO A 670 19.92 -23.75 -19.96
CA PRO A 670 19.46 -24.55 -21.09
C PRO A 670 20.31 -24.27 -22.33
N LYS A 671 20.81 -25.33 -22.98
CA LYS A 671 21.45 -25.23 -24.30
C LYS A 671 20.38 -25.24 -25.38
N CYS A 672 19.91 -24.06 -25.78
CA CYS A 672 19.00 -23.94 -26.92
C CYS A 672 19.82 -23.89 -28.22
N SER A 673 19.76 -24.95 -29.04
CA SER A 673 20.23 -24.91 -30.43
C SER A 673 19.09 -24.43 -31.33
N ILE A 674 19.33 -23.41 -32.15
CA ILE A 674 18.37 -22.97 -33.18
C ILE A 674 18.22 -24.10 -34.20
N GLY A 675 17.13 -24.86 -34.11
CA GLY A 675 16.69 -25.70 -35.20
C GLY A 675 16.20 -24.79 -36.32
N SER A 676 16.89 -24.83 -37.47
CA SER A 676 16.43 -24.18 -38.70
C SER A 676 15.18 -24.89 -39.23
N HIS A 677 14.03 -24.63 -38.61
CA HIS A 677 12.73 -24.88 -39.23
C HIS A 677 12.14 -23.53 -39.60
N VAL A 678 12.50 -23.08 -40.80
CA VAL A 678 11.68 -22.19 -41.60
C VAL A 678 10.48 -23.02 -42.02
N ASP A 679 9.39 -22.95 -41.27
CA ASP A 679 8.09 -23.38 -41.80
C ASP A 679 7.49 -22.16 -42.51
N GLU A 680 7.59 -22.18 -43.83
CA GLU A 680 6.69 -21.42 -44.70
C GLU A 680 5.26 -21.93 -44.46
N ARG A 681 4.39 -21.08 -43.91
CA ARG A 681 2.96 -21.06 -44.22
C ARG A 681 2.29 -19.75 -43.86
#